data_AF-A0A9Q9WCR0-F1
#
_entry.id   AF-A0A9Q9WCR0-F1
#
_cell.length_a   1.000
_cell.length_b   1.000
_cell.length_c   1.000
_cell.angle_alpha   90.00
_cell.angle_beta   90.00
_cell.angle_gamma   90.00
#
_symmetry.space_group_name_H-M   'P 1'
#
loop_
_entity.id
_entity.type
_entity.pdbx_description
1 polymer ?
#
loop_
_entity_poly.entity_id
_entity_poly.type
_entity_poly.pdbx_seq_one_letter_code
_entity_poly.pdbx_strand_id
1 'polypeptide(L)'
;MTSTTCCPAPCHNRNALTWLLCPNIDHVSSALQILVHLAQEDKGELVEKVLQHCNPELCIDALRKLLKSPASWLSSTGACIFGVLLENESMVLKLQKGTKGESNLICDLVQMFTEDDPDVVMNAAGAIASLVETTSGRTWFLQIQSVFSGVLESLSVLLENERENTVNSAALILARLSQCEETCEKVLSHSSACKIFRCLTQCLSCSHKDTAMNAAFAVGRLCGSKQAKILILRVAKEHQLVSRLQTLLLSGSGVEMGQTVCFALSCLANEEDGHALLMESTCVPTLLNGLLQLLQSPDPDSIWFAAMTVRILVSRPSGVVPVRIHCSLHEQLKILSMSPSTGLELQEEVNMCLRKLERLSKPHPVMVTNLSSTSCTVSWEKCRPESGLEVIYSLFHKDVMLYHGLLCQVTIPISPKQSKEPLSLQLNLSTPDGDISPFSEPVVITPEQLDTRLKPPRELCVIGSTATQVRLCWIEPEGGAKPKSYQIYCNDTLVKTTALLGATVGCLSPGTSYQLSVSSLGPGDTESPRAVTEVRTAEDQDHAPSAVTVVVLGRHELQINWGAPVAPLGRLFKYELSLNGCVVYLGTERSYTACRLSANTAYTCVVTAITSRGRCQSSPVTKKTARDEFLHSHRYLHSHSHQSASKHSTPSSSIQVISEVKKNDTVSPATLNSKVHPTMIPHRALDLRKDRHRQTSVPKGIQPSSHTSKRYRQGPAGVFSVSSTDCLTVPNQEHYEYMFRSLTISSTPEDLRHFKAKISPARPQWNSDRKVPIDREKLPGISKQI
;
A
#
# COMPACT_ATOMS: atom_id res chain seq x y z
N MET A 1 -51.16 55.84 -48.09
CA MET A 1 -51.62 56.85 -49.07
C MET A 1 -50.63 58.01 -49.00
N THR A 2 -50.20 58.66 -50.08
CA THR A 2 -50.61 58.61 -51.50
C THR A 2 -49.49 58.08 -52.43
N SER A 3 -49.83 57.73 -53.67
CA SER A 3 -48.86 57.39 -54.72
C SER A 3 -48.25 58.65 -55.35
N THR A 4 -46.94 58.69 -55.58
CA THR A 4 -46.29 58.99 -56.89
C THR A 4 -44.76 59.05 -56.79
N THR A 5 -44.10 59.03 -57.96
CA THR A 5 -42.65 59.19 -58.23
C THR A 5 -41.73 58.00 -57.90
N CYS A 6 -41.03 57.52 -58.93
CA CYS A 6 -39.97 56.51 -58.85
C CYS A 6 -38.68 57.09 -58.25
N CYS A 7 -37.75 56.20 -57.86
CA CYS A 7 -36.39 56.58 -57.50
C CYS A 7 -35.74 57.48 -58.56
N PRO A 8 -35.12 58.63 -58.20
CA PRO A 8 -34.44 59.54 -59.13
C PRO A 8 -33.04 59.04 -59.54
N ALA A 9 -32.92 57.74 -59.82
CA ALA A 9 -31.80 57.06 -60.45
C ALA A 9 -32.27 55.67 -60.90
N PRO A 10 -31.77 55.10 -62.01
CA PRO A 10 -32.16 53.77 -62.42
C PRO A 10 -31.64 52.73 -61.41
N CYS A 11 -32.51 51.82 -60.96
CA CYS A 11 -32.19 50.74 -60.01
C CYS A 11 -31.38 49.60 -60.68
N HIS A 12 -30.31 49.93 -61.40
CA HIS A 12 -29.53 48.98 -62.20
C HIS A 12 -28.60 48.07 -61.37
N ASN A 13 -28.22 48.47 -60.15
CA ASN A 13 -27.58 47.55 -59.22
C ASN A 13 -28.61 46.55 -58.67
N ARG A 14 -28.55 45.32 -59.18
CA ARG A 14 -29.32 44.15 -58.70
C ARG A 14 -28.78 43.64 -57.35
N ASN A 15 -28.77 44.49 -56.33
CA ASN A 15 -28.33 44.12 -54.97
C ASN A 15 -29.48 44.31 -53.98
N ALA A 16 -29.93 43.20 -53.38
CA ALA A 16 -31.01 43.19 -52.39
C ALA A 16 -30.73 44.11 -51.20
N LEU A 17 -29.48 44.25 -50.75
CA LEU A 17 -29.12 45.16 -49.66
C LEU A 17 -29.29 46.64 -50.04
N THR A 18 -29.16 46.99 -51.31
CA THR A 18 -29.45 48.35 -51.81
C THR A 18 -30.96 48.58 -51.95
N TRP A 19 -31.74 47.55 -52.29
CA TRP A 19 -33.21 47.59 -52.31
C TRP A 19 -33.84 47.64 -50.91
N LEU A 20 -33.23 46.99 -49.92
CA LEU A 20 -33.61 47.06 -48.50
C LEU A 20 -33.55 48.49 -47.93
N LEU A 21 -32.67 49.34 -48.48
CA LEU A 21 -32.54 50.76 -48.11
C LEU A 21 -33.48 51.67 -48.92
N CYS A 22 -34.33 51.13 -49.79
CA CYS A 22 -35.22 51.91 -50.63
C CYS A 22 -36.50 52.32 -49.88
N PRO A 23 -37.02 53.56 -50.06
CA PRO A 23 -38.32 53.95 -49.51
C PRO A 23 -39.52 53.26 -50.19
N ASN A 24 -39.31 52.49 -51.27
CA ASN A 24 -40.39 51.71 -51.89
C ASN A 24 -40.58 50.35 -51.18
N ILE A 25 -41.77 50.12 -50.63
CA ILE A 25 -42.15 48.89 -49.94
C ILE A 25 -42.04 47.64 -50.84
N ASP A 26 -42.30 47.76 -52.14
CA ASP A 26 -42.20 46.62 -53.08
C ASP A 26 -40.73 46.19 -53.28
N HIS A 27 -39.80 47.15 -53.27
CA HIS A 27 -38.36 46.89 -53.33
C HIS A 27 -37.87 46.26 -52.02
N VAL A 28 -38.37 46.73 -50.87
CA VAL A 28 -38.07 46.12 -49.55
C VAL A 28 -38.61 44.68 -49.48
N SER A 29 -39.84 44.44 -49.92
CA SER A 29 -40.42 43.09 -49.95
C SER A 29 -39.63 42.15 -50.87
N SER A 30 -39.26 42.61 -52.07
CA SER A 30 -38.41 41.85 -53.01
C SER A 30 -37.02 41.59 -52.44
N ALA A 31 -36.43 42.58 -51.74
CA ALA A 31 -35.15 42.44 -51.07
C ALA A 31 -35.20 41.36 -49.98
N LEU A 32 -36.23 41.37 -49.14
CA LEU A 32 -36.39 40.39 -48.06
C LEU A 32 -36.58 38.97 -48.58
N GLN A 33 -37.35 38.77 -49.65
CA GLN A 33 -37.46 37.47 -50.31
C GLN A 33 -36.10 36.94 -50.78
N ILE A 34 -35.27 37.79 -51.41
CA ILE A 34 -33.92 37.42 -51.84
C ILE A 34 -33.01 37.13 -50.64
N LEU A 35 -33.08 37.94 -49.57
CA LEU A 35 -32.24 37.77 -48.38
C LEU A 35 -32.63 36.53 -47.55
N VAL A 36 -33.91 36.17 -47.47
CA VAL A 36 -34.38 34.93 -46.82
C VAL A 36 -33.98 33.70 -47.63
N HIS A 37 -34.16 33.71 -48.95
CA HIS A 37 -33.70 32.62 -49.80
C HIS A 37 -32.19 32.43 -49.68
N LEU A 38 -31.42 33.53 -49.63
CA LEU A 38 -29.98 33.46 -49.42
C LEU A 38 -29.60 32.97 -48.00
N ALA A 39 -30.37 33.34 -46.98
CA ALA A 39 -30.20 32.80 -45.62
C ALA A 39 -30.42 31.27 -45.53
N GLN A 40 -31.12 30.68 -46.50
CA GLN A 40 -31.40 29.24 -46.59
C GLN A 40 -30.36 28.51 -47.45
N GLU A 41 -29.98 29.06 -48.60
CA GLU A 41 -29.04 28.43 -49.56
C GLU A 41 -27.56 28.68 -49.23
N ASP A 42 -27.17 29.94 -48.97
CA ASP A 42 -25.78 30.32 -48.68
C ASP A 42 -25.69 31.40 -47.58
N LYS A 43 -25.65 30.89 -46.35
CA LYS A 43 -25.41 31.68 -45.13
C LYS A 43 -24.12 32.50 -45.20
N GLY A 44 -23.08 31.98 -45.86
CA GLY A 44 -21.77 32.62 -45.97
C GLY A 44 -21.84 33.85 -46.86
N GLU A 45 -22.41 33.69 -48.06
CA GLU A 45 -22.58 34.79 -49.02
C GLU A 45 -23.52 35.88 -48.47
N LEU A 46 -24.54 35.54 -47.67
CA LEU A 46 -25.36 36.53 -46.97
C LEU A 46 -24.53 37.39 -46.01
N VAL A 47 -23.75 36.76 -45.14
CA VAL A 47 -22.88 37.46 -44.18
C VAL A 47 -21.83 38.31 -44.91
N GLU A 48 -21.19 37.75 -45.95
CA GLU A 48 -20.19 38.46 -46.75
C GLU A 48 -20.77 39.70 -47.43
N LYS A 49 -21.94 39.57 -48.09
CA LYS A 49 -22.65 40.71 -48.71
C LYS A 49 -22.96 41.80 -47.70
N VAL A 50 -23.43 41.47 -46.49
CA VAL A 50 -23.72 42.47 -45.45
C VAL A 50 -22.44 43.10 -44.89
N LEU A 51 -21.36 42.34 -44.72
CA LEU A 51 -20.08 42.87 -44.23
C LEU A 51 -19.40 43.80 -45.25
N GLN A 52 -19.45 43.46 -46.54
CA GLN A 52 -18.79 44.18 -47.65
C GLN A 52 -19.64 45.30 -48.26
N HIS A 53 -20.94 45.41 -47.95
CA HIS A 53 -21.78 46.48 -48.48
C HIS A 53 -21.22 47.87 -48.15
N CYS A 54 -21.28 48.81 -49.09
CA CYS A 54 -20.68 50.14 -48.98
C CYS A 54 -21.16 50.94 -47.76
N ASN A 55 -22.36 50.65 -47.26
CA ASN A 55 -22.89 51.15 -45.99
C ASN A 55 -23.49 49.97 -45.21
N PRO A 56 -22.71 49.25 -44.39
CA PRO A 56 -23.16 48.03 -43.73
C PRO A 56 -24.06 48.34 -42.53
N GLU A 57 -23.71 49.37 -41.75
CA GLU A 57 -24.48 49.83 -40.59
C GLU A 57 -25.92 50.22 -40.97
N LEU A 58 -26.12 50.85 -42.14
CA LEU A 58 -27.46 51.21 -42.62
C LEU A 58 -28.30 49.97 -42.94
N CYS A 59 -27.71 48.89 -43.47
CA CYS A 59 -28.41 47.64 -43.72
C CYS A 59 -28.78 46.95 -42.40
N ILE A 60 -27.87 46.94 -41.42
CA ILE A 60 -28.12 46.45 -40.06
C ILE A 60 -29.25 47.25 -39.40
N ASP A 61 -29.25 48.58 -39.51
CA ASP A 61 -30.33 49.44 -38.99
C ASP A 61 -31.66 49.24 -39.71
N ALA A 62 -31.64 48.94 -41.02
CA ALA A 62 -32.84 48.60 -41.77
C ALA A 62 -33.42 47.26 -41.29
N LEU A 63 -32.62 46.21 -41.16
CA LEU A 63 -33.02 44.92 -40.60
C LEU A 63 -33.54 45.07 -39.17
N ARG A 64 -32.86 45.85 -38.32
CA ARG A 64 -33.26 46.09 -36.92
C ARG A 64 -34.60 46.80 -36.78
N LYS A 65 -34.98 47.65 -37.74
CA LYS A 65 -36.33 48.25 -37.78
C LYS A 65 -37.42 47.23 -38.08
N LEU A 66 -37.11 46.13 -38.79
CA LEU A 66 -38.08 45.07 -39.09
C LEU A 66 -38.50 44.32 -37.82
N LEU A 67 -37.57 44.08 -36.89
CA LEU A 67 -37.84 43.46 -35.58
C LEU A 67 -38.94 44.19 -34.79
N LYS A 68 -39.06 45.51 -34.99
CA LYS A 68 -40.05 46.40 -34.34
C LYS A 68 -41.27 46.68 -35.22
N SER A 69 -41.47 45.88 -36.27
CA SER A 69 -42.64 45.97 -37.15
C SER A 69 -43.87 45.34 -36.48
N PRO A 70 -45.05 46.00 -36.49
CA PRO A 70 -46.29 45.43 -35.99
C PRO A 70 -46.89 44.36 -36.92
N ALA A 71 -46.21 44.01 -38.02
CA ALA A 71 -46.59 42.91 -38.91
C ALA A 71 -45.65 41.72 -38.66
N SER A 72 -46.17 40.66 -38.06
CA SER A 72 -45.42 39.47 -37.61
C SER A 72 -44.47 38.90 -38.67
N TRP A 73 -44.89 38.87 -39.94
CA TRP A 73 -44.06 38.34 -41.02
C TRP A 73 -42.78 39.17 -41.25
N LEU A 74 -42.80 40.49 -41.03
CA LEU A 74 -41.62 41.36 -41.14
C LEU A 74 -40.68 41.19 -39.95
N SER A 75 -41.21 41.13 -38.72
CA SER A 75 -40.39 40.95 -37.53
C SER A 75 -39.78 39.55 -37.47
N SER A 76 -40.58 38.51 -37.75
CA SER A 76 -40.13 37.12 -37.94
C SER A 76 -39.05 37.00 -39.03
N THR A 77 -39.25 37.64 -40.19
CA THR A 77 -38.24 37.68 -41.28
C THR A 77 -36.96 38.39 -40.83
N GLY A 78 -37.07 39.52 -40.12
CA GLY A 78 -35.93 40.24 -39.57
C GLY A 78 -35.12 39.37 -38.61
N ALA A 79 -35.79 38.66 -37.70
CA ALA A 79 -35.15 37.74 -36.76
C ALA A 79 -34.52 36.52 -37.46
N CYS A 80 -35.18 35.95 -38.47
CA CYS A 80 -34.64 34.85 -39.28
C CYS A 80 -33.32 35.25 -39.97
N ILE A 81 -33.29 36.43 -40.61
CA ILE A 81 -32.08 36.99 -41.23
C ILE A 81 -31.00 37.25 -40.16
N PHE A 82 -31.37 37.84 -39.01
CA PHE A 82 -30.41 38.04 -37.91
C PHE A 82 -29.87 36.74 -37.35
N GLY A 83 -30.63 35.64 -37.31
CA GLY A 83 -30.13 34.35 -36.83
C GLY A 83 -28.95 33.84 -37.62
N VAL A 84 -29.01 33.93 -38.96
CA VAL A 84 -27.88 33.60 -39.83
C VAL A 84 -26.73 34.61 -39.70
N LEU A 85 -27.02 35.91 -39.56
CA LEU A 85 -25.98 36.91 -39.34
C LEU A 85 -25.25 36.74 -37.99
N LEU A 86 -25.93 36.21 -36.97
CA LEU A 86 -25.41 36.00 -35.63
C LEU A 86 -24.64 34.68 -35.45
N GLU A 87 -24.71 33.75 -36.42
CA GLU A 87 -23.80 32.58 -36.49
C GLU A 87 -22.33 33.00 -36.75
N ASN A 88 -22.08 34.22 -37.25
CA ASN A 88 -20.75 34.67 -37.63
C ASN A 88 -20.07 35.57 -36.58
N GLU A 89 -18.98 35.07 -35.98
CA GLU A 89 -18.15 35.75 -34.99
C GLU A 89 -17.71 37.17 -35.42
N SER A 90 -17.40 37.41 -36.70
CA SER A 90 -16.98 38.74 -37.21
C SER A 90 -18.15 39.71 -37.33
N MET A 91 -19.34 39.23 -37.66
CA MET A 91 -20.57 40.03 -37.66
C MET A 91 -20.99 40.39 -36.23
N VAL A 92 -20.94 39.43 -35.30
CA VAL A 92 -21.23 39.67 -33.88
C VAL A 92 -20.28 40.72 -33.29
N LEU A 93 -18.98 40.64 -33.57
CA LEU A 93 -18.00 41.66 -33.17
C LEU A 93 -18.23 43.04 -33.80
N LYS A 94 -18.90 43.13 -34.95
CA LYS A 94 -19.28 44.38 -35.60
C LYS A 94 -20.53 44.98 -34.93
N LEU A 95 -21.56 44.16 -34.73
CA LEU A 95 -22.79 44.53 -34.02
C LEU A 95 -22.51 45.04 -32.59
N GLN A 96 -21.65 44.34 -31.84
CA GLN A 96 -21.22 44.76 -30.49
C GLN A 96 -20.53 46.13 -30.49
N LYS A 97 -19.72 46.45 -31.51
CA LYS A 97 -19.05 47.77 -31.67
C LYS A 97 -19.99 48.87 -32.17
N GLY A 98 -21.04 48.50 -32.90
CA GLY A 98 -22.11 49.39 -33.36
C GLY A 98 -23.08 49.80 -32.25
N THR A 99 -23.21 49.02 -31.17
CA THR A 99 -24.10 49.32 -30.04
C THR A 99 -23.71 50.61 -29.30
N LYS A 100 -24.41 51.71 -29.61
CA LYS A 100 -24.29 53.01 -28.93
C LYS A 100 -25.67 53.55 -28.58
N GLY A 101 -25.90 53.87 -27.30
CA GLY A 101 -27.20 54.32 -26.80
C GLY A 101 -28.15 53.17 -26.44
N GLU A 102 -29.43 53.50 -26.27
CA GLU A 102 -30.46 52.61 -25.70
C GLU A 102 -30.91 51.47 -26.64
N SER A 103 -30.61 51.56 -27.94
CA SER A 103 -31.04 50.58 -28.93
C SER A 103 -30.06 49.42 -29.03
N ASN A 104 -30.38 48.29 -28.39
CA ASN A 104 -29.59 47.07 -28.35
C ASN A 104 -30.33 45.91 -29.05
N LEU A 105 -29.70 45.29 -30.04
CA LEU A 105 -30.25 44.16 -30.80
C LEU A 105 -30.71 43.00 -29.90
N ILE A 106 -29.99 42.74 -28.79
CA ILE A 106 -30.36 41.68 -27.86
C ILE A 106 -31.69 42.03 -27.15
N CYS A 107 -31.89 43.28 -26.73
CA CYS A 107 -33.17 43.72 -26.16
C CYS A 107 -34.30 43.60 -27.18
N ASP A 108 -34.03 44.01 -28.43
CA ASP A 108 -35.01 44.00 -29.52
C ASP A 108 -35.50 42.58 -29.83
N LEU A 109 -34.58 41.60 -29.91
CA LEU A 109 -34.91 40.18 -30.09
C LEU A 109 -35.61 39.56 -28.88
N VAL A 110 -35.27 39.98 -27.66
CA VAL A 110 -35.85 39.43 -26.42
C VAL A 110 -37.27 39.95 -26.16
N GLN A 111 -37.59 41.18 -26.62
CA GLN A 111 -38.97 41.68 -26.62
C GLN A 111 -39.89 40.81 -27.49
N MET A 112 -39.39 40.25 -28.58
CA MET A 112 -40.15 39.35 -29.47
C MET A 112 -40.53 38.01 -28.82
N PHE A 113 -40.03 37.69 -27.61
CA PHE A 113 -40.45 36.50 -26.86
C PHE A 113 -41.85 36.65 -26.24
N THR A 114 -42.43 37.85 -26.22
CA THR A 114 -43.79 38.11 -25.70
C THR A 114 -44.85 38.29 -26.79
N GLU A 115 -44.53 37.96 -28.04
CA GLU A 115 -45.45 38.02 -29.18
C GLU A 115 -46.34 36.75 -29.25
N ASP A 116 -47.60 36.90 -29.65
CA ASP A 116 -48.55 35.77 -29.76
C ASP A 116 -48.19 34.78 -30.88
N ASP A 117 -47.48 35.26 -31.90
CA ASP A 117 -47.11 34.55 -33.12
C ASP A 117 -45.94 33.57 -32.87
N PRO A 118 -46.13 32.26 -33.09
CA PRO A 118 -45.11 31.26 -32.78
C PRO A 118 -43.86 31.39 -33.67
N ASP A 119 -43.99 31.85 -34.91
CA ASP A 119 -42.87 31.96 -35.84
C ASP A 119 -41.99 33.17 -35.51
N VAL A 120 -42.61 34.24 -35.01
CA VAL A 120 -41.89 35.40 -34.45
C VAL A 120 -41.04 34.98 -33.24
N VAL A 121 -41.65 34.29 -32.27
CA VAL A 121 -40.95 33.80 -31.06
C VAL A 121 -39.85 32.80 -31.44
N MET A 122 -40.14 31.85 -32.33
CA MET A 122 -39.20 30.82 -32.78
C MET A 122 -37.98 31.42 -33.49
N ASN A 123 -38.18 32.35 -34.44
CA ASN A 123 -37.07 32.98 -35.16
C ASN A 123 -36.26 33.93 -34.27
N ALA A 124 -36.90 34.67 -33.36
CA ALA A 124 -36.19 35.47 -32.36
C ALA A 124 -35.34 34.61 -31.42
N ALA A 125 -35.90 33.48 -30.96
CA ALA A 125 -35.19 32.55 -30.09
C ALA A 125 -34.06 31.81 -30.81
N GLY A 126 -34.24 31.45 -32.09
CA GLY A 126 -33.17 30.96 -32.96
C GLY A 126 -32.04 31.98 -33.10
N ALA A 127 -32.36 33.26 -33.29
CA ALA A 127 -31.35 34.33 -33.38
C ALA A 127 -30.56 34.54 -32.07
N ILE A 128 -31.22 34.42 -30.91
CA ILE A 128 -30.54 34.41 -29.62
C ILE A 128 -29.68 33.14 -29.45
N ALA A 129 -30.13 31.98 -29.93
CA ALA A 129 -29.34 30.74 -29.89
C ALA A 129 -28.04 30.86 -30.72
N SER A 130 -28.11 31.37 -31.96
CA SER A 130 -26.94 31.65 -32.80
C SER A 130 -25.98 32.63 -32.14
N LEU A 131 -26.48 33.72 -31.55
CA LEU A 131 -25.67 34.68 -30.81
C LEU A 131 -24.86 33.99 -29.70
N VAL A 132 -25.50 33.17 -28.87
CA VAL A 132 -24.85 32.52 -27.71
C VAL A 132 -24.09 31.23 -28.06
N GLU A 133 -24.06 30.84 -29.34
CA GLU A 133 -23.15 29.84 -29.91
C GLU A 133 -21.76 30.45 -30.20
N THR A 134 -21.71 31.70 -30.68
CA THR A 134 -20.45 32.44 -30.85
C THR A 134 -19.81 32.82 -29.52
N THR A 135 -18.48 32.96 -29.47
CA THR A 135 -17.78 33.30 -28.22
C THR A 135 -17.94 34.78 -27.88
N SER A 136 -17.75 35.66 -28.86
CA SER A 136 -18.01 37.10 -28.72
C SER A 136 -19.46 37.36 -28.33
N GLY A 137 -20.42 36.63 -28.91
CA GLY A 137 -21.84 36.78 -28.60
C GLY A 137 -22.20 36.35 -27.19
N ARG A 138 -21.63 35.26 -26.67
CA ARG A 138 -21.69 34.95 -25.22
C ARG A 138 -21.14 36.10 -24.37
N THR A 139 -19.96 36.63 -24.68
CA THR A 139 -19.40 37.74 -23.86
C THR A 139 -20.27 39.00 -23.93
N TRP A 140 -20.84 39.33 -25.09
CA TRP A 140 -21.76 40.47 -25.26
C TRP A 140 -23.08 40.26 -24.50
N PHE A 141 -23.63 39.05 -24.54
CA PHE A 141 -24.82 38.67 -23.80
C PHE A 141 -24.61 38.71 -22.28
N LEU A 142 -23.45 38.25 -21.81
CA LEU A 142 -23.06 38.25 -20.39
C LEU A 142 -22.64 39.64 -19.84
N GLN A 143 -22.30 40.60 -20.71
CA GLN A 143 -21.96 41.98 -20.32
C GLN A 143 -23.17 42.76 -19.76
N ILE A 144 -24.39 42.39 -20.15
CA ILE A 144 -25.61 43.15 -19.83
C ILE A 144 -26.50 42.35 -18.87
N GLN A 145 -26.12 42.36 -17.58
CA GLN A 145 -26.71 41.50 -16.54
C GLN A 145 -28.24 41.61 -16.43
N SER A 146 -28.83 42.79 -16.65
CA SER A 146 -30.30 42.98 -16.65
C SER A 146 -30.99 42.25 -17.80
N VAL A 147 -30.39 42.27 -19.00
CA VAL A 147 -30.91 41.55 -20.17
C VAL A 147 -30.74 40.05 -19.97
N PHE A 148 -29.57 39.60 -19.49
CA PHE A 148 -29.34 38.19 -19.15
C PHE A 148 -30.40 37.66 -18.15
N SER A 149 -30.66 38.42 -17.08
CA SER A 149 -31.67 38.10 -16.06
C SER A 149 -33.08 38.01 -16.66
N GLY A 150 -33.50 39.02 -17.43
CA GLY A 150 -34.81 39.01 -18.11
C GLY A 150 -34.97 37.86 -19.12
N VAL A 151 -33.90 37.46 -19.81
CA VAL A 151 -33.95 36.29 -20.70
C VAL A 151 -34.14 34.99 -19.90
N LEU A 152 -33.48 34.81 -18.76
CA LEU A 152 -33.71 33.64 -17.92
C LEU A 152 -35.13 33.59 -17.34
N GLU A 153 -35.73 34.76 -17.05
CA GLU A 153 -37.14 34.85 -16.66
C GLU A 153 -38.07 34.44 -17.81
N SER A 154 -37.92 35.03 -19.00
CA SER A 154 -38.71 34.67 -20.18
C SER A 154 -38.54 33.20 -20.59
N LEU A 155 -37.31 32.67 -20.63
CA LEU A 155 -37.05 31.25 -20.91
C LEU A 155 -37.74 30.32 -19.90
N SER A 156 -37.80 30.71 -18.63
CA SER A 156 -38.50 29.94 -17.60
C SER A 156 -40.03 29.92 -17.79
N VAL A 157 -40.59 30.80 -18.63
CA VAL A 157 -42.01 30.81 -19.04
C VAL A 157 -42.19 30.09 -20.38
N LEU A 158 -41.30 30.31 -21.35
CA LEU A 158 -41.36 29.65 -22.67
C LEU A 158 -41.21 28.12 -22.57
N LEU A 159 -40.45 27.61 -21.60
CA LEU A 159 -40.36 26.17 -21.29
C LEU A 159 -41.66 25.55 -20.73
N GLU A 160 -42.66 26.36 -20.39
CA GLU A 160 -43.99 25.91 -19.92
C GLU A 160 -45.09 26.14 -20.97
N ASN A 161 -44.72 26.53 -22.20
CA ASN A 161 -45.67 26.77 -23.29
C ASN A 161 -46.27 25.45 -23.82
N GLU A 162 -47.53 25.50 -24.27
CA GLU A 162 -48.22 24.34 -24.86
C GLU A 162 -47.65 23.93 -26.24
N ARG A 163 -46.96 24.84 -26.94
CA ARG A 163 -46.41 24.62 -28.28
C ARG A 163 -45.01 23.99 -28.20
N GLU A 164 -44.85 22.73 -28.62
CA GLU A 164 -43.55 22.02 -28.59
C GLU A 164 -42.40 22.80 -29.26
N ASN A 165 -42.66 23.52 -30.36
CA ASN A 165 -41.64 24.34 -31.04
C ASN A 165 -41.09 25.45 -30.14
N THR A 166 -41.97 26.15 -29.41
CA THR A 166 -41.58 27.24 -28.49
C THR A 166 -40.75 26.71 -27.32
N VAL A 167 -41.13 25.54 -26.79
CA VAL A 167 -40.35 24.83 -25.75
C VAL A 167 -38.99 24.38 -26.31
N ASN A 168 -38.94 23.88 -27.55
CA ASN A 168 -37.69 23.49 -28.22
C ASN A 168 -36.74 24.69 -28.35
N SER A 169 -37.23 25.85 -28.83
CA SER A 169 -36.40 27.05 -28.96
C SER A 169 -35.85 27.54 -27.61
N ALA A 170 -36.65 27.48 -26.54
CA ALA A 170 -36.19 27.82 -25.20
C ALA A 170 -35.15 26.81 -24.65
N ALA A 171 -35.35 25.52 -24.88
CA ALA A 171 -34.39 24.48 -24.53
C ALA A 171 -33.09 24.60 -25.32
N LEU A 172 -33.15 24.96 -26.61
CA LEU A 172 -32.00 25.19 -27.49
C LEU A 172 -31.13 26.36 -27.00
N ILE A 173 -31.73 27.50 -26.64
CA ILE A 173 -30.98 28.63 -26.06
C ILE A 173 -30.25 28.18 -24.79
N LEU A 174 -30.93 27.44 -23.90
CA LEU A 174 -30.34 26.94 -22.66
C LEU A 174 -29.22 25.91 -22.92
N ALA A 175 -29.38 25.06 -23.93
CA ALA A 175 -28.33 24.14 -24.38
C ALA A 175 -27.08 24.90 -24.85
N ARG A 176 -27.23 25.89 -25.74
CA ARG A 176 -26.11 26.72 -26.24
C ARG A 176 -25.46 27.56 -25.12
N LEU A 177 -26.26 28.18 -24.24
CA LEU A 177 -25.78 28.89 -23.05
C LEU A 177 -24.93 27.96 -22.15
N SER A 178 -25.42 26.74 -21.88
CA SER A 178 -24.77 25.77 -21.00
C SER A 178 -23.42 25.22 -21.52
N GLN A 179 -23.03 25.54 -22.77
CA GLN A 179 -21.71 25.20 -23.30
C GLN A 179 -20.56 25.95 -22.57
N CYS A 180 -20.85 27.04 -21.85
CA CYS A 180 -19.90 27.85 -21.11
C CYS A 180 -20.06 27.71 -19.59
N GLU A 181 -18.99 27.42 -18.84
CA GLU A 181 -19.03 27.20 -17.38
C GLU A 181 -19.48 28.45 -16.61
N GLU A 182 -18.96 29.64 -16.94
CA GLU A 182 -19.41 30.94 -16.38
C GLU A 182 -20.92 31.16 -16.59
N THR A 183 -21.45 30.67 -17.72
CA THR A 183 -22.87 30.77 -18.03
C THR A 183 -23.69 29.78 -17.22
N CYS A 184 -23.22 28.54 -17.03
CA CYS A 184 -23.82 27.60 -16.08
C CYS A 184 -23.87 28.20 -14.67
N GLU A 185 -22.78 28.75 -14.15
CA GLU A 185 -22.75 29.38 -12.82
C GLU A 185 -23.76 30.54 -12.69
N LYS A 186 -23.87 31.39 -13.72
CA LYS A 186 -24.85 32.50 -13.77
C LYS A 186 -26.30 32.03 -13.92
N VAL A 187 -26.56 30.91 -14.61
CA VAL A 187 -27.91 30.28 -14.66
C VAL A 187 -28.26 29.66 -13.31
N LEU A 188 -27.34 28.90 -12.70
CA LEU A 188 -27.55 28.19 -11.44
C LEU A 188 -27.69 29.12 -10.21
N SER A 189 -27.15 30.34 -10.30
CA SER A 189 -27.31 31.40 -9.28
C SER A 189 -28.51 32.32 -9.50
N HIS A 190 -29.27 32.15 -10.59
CA HIS A 190 -30.45 32.97 -10.89
C HIS A 190 -31.66 32.59 -10.02
N SER A 191 -32.57 33.54 -9.76
CA SER A 191 -33.87 33.30 -9.10
C SER A 191 -34.68 32.20 -9.79
N SER A 192 -34.69 32.23 -11.13
CA SER A 192 -35.38 31.25 -12.00
C SER A 192 -34.74 29.86 -12.05
N ALA A 193 -33.55 29.63 -11.47
CA ALA A 193 -32.77 28.41 -11.67
C ALA A 193 -33.56 27.12 -11.34
N CYS A 194 -34.28 27.12 -10.21
CA CYS A 194 -35.13 25.99 -9.80
C CYS A 194 -36.24 25.72 -10.83
N LYS A 195 -36.85 26.78 -11.38
CA LYS A 195 -37.94 26.69 -12.36
C LYS A 195 -37.42 26.16 -13.70
N ILE A 196 -36.33 26.74 -14.21
CA ILE A 196 -35.67 26.31 -15.45
C ILE A 196 -35.28 24.83 -15.35
N PHE A 197 -34.61 24.43 -14.27
CA PHE A 197 -34.18 23.04 -14.08
C PHE A 197 -35.35 22.06 -13.98
N ARG A 198 -36.45 22.42 -13.30
CA ARG A 198 -37.69 21.64 -13.31
C ARG A 198 -38.23 21.47 -14.73
N CYS A 199 -38.40 22.57 -15.48
CA CYS A 199 -39.05 22.52 -16.78
C CYS A 199 -38.18 21.74 -17.80
N LEU A 200 -36.86 21.94 -17.81
CA LEU A 200 -35.93 21.11 -18.59
C LEU A 200 -36.02 19.62 -18.19
N THR A 201 -36.12 19.30 -16.89
CA THR A 201 -36.32 17.92 -16.42
C THR A 201 -37.65 17.34 -16.94
N GLN A 202 -38.71 18.14 -17.04
CA GLN A 202 -39.98 17.73 -17.64
C GLN A 202 -39.87 17.51 -19.16
N CYS A 203 -39.08 18.34 -19.86
CA CYS A 203 -38.84 18.24 -21.32
C CYS A 203 -38.15 16.94 -21.75
N LEU A 204 -37.46 16.24 -20.84
CA LEU A 204 -36.88 14.90 -21.08
C LEU A 204 -37.92 13.82 -21.40
N SER A 205 -39.21 14.14 -21.34
CA SER A 205 -40.32 13.25 -21.66
C SER A 205 -41.26 13.82 -22.73
N CYS A 206 -40.82 14.84 -23.47
CA CYS A 206 -41.53 15.34 -24.65
C CYS A 206 -41.50 14.33 -25.81
N SER A 207 -42.52 14.39 -26.65
CA SER A 207 -42.58 13.67 -27.94
C SER A 207 -41.55 14.20 -28.94
N HIS A 208 -41.35 15.53 -28.96
CA HIS A 208 -40.38 16.16 -29.85
C HIS A 208 -38.92 15.83 -29.46
N LYS A 209 -38.22 15.10 -30.34
CA LYS A 209 -36.87 14.58 -30.09
C LYS A 209 -35.87 15.68 -29.74
N ASP A 210 -35.82 16.74 -30.54
CA ASP A 210 -34.83 17.82 -30.36
C ASP A 210 -35.03 18.54 -29.03
N THR A 211 -36.29 18.65 -28.57
CA THR A 211 -36.63 19.26 -27.28
C THR A 211 -36.06 18.42 -26.14
N ALA A 212 -36.19 17.09 -26.23
CA ALA A 212 -35.62 16.16 -25.26
C ALA A 212 -34.07 16.11 -25.34
N MET A 213 -33.47 16.20 -26.52
CA MET A 213 -32.00 16.26 -26.69
C MET A 213 -31.42 17.57 -26.14
N ASN A 214 -31.98 18.73 -26.52
CA ASN A 214 -31.59 20.03 -26.02
C ASN A 214 -31.73 20.11 -24.48
N ALA A 215 -32.84 19.58 -23.94
CA ALA A 215 -33.04 19.49 -22.50
C ALA A 215 -32.04 18.54 -21.81
N ALA A 216 -31.76 17.36 -22.37
CA ALA A 216 -30.78 16.43 -21.83
C ALA A 216 -29.36 17.03 -21.81
N PHE A 217 -28.94 17.66 -22.91
CA PHE A 217 -27.67 18.38 -22.99
C PHE A 217 -27.58 19.51 -21.96
N ALA A 218 -28.59 20.38 -21.90
CA ALA A 218 -28.64 21.50 -20.97
C ALA A 218 -28.60 21.04 -19.51
N VAL A 219 -29.40 20.02 -19.14
CA VAL A 219 -29.39 19.45 -17.77
C VAL A 219 -28.05 18.79 -17.46
N GLY A 220 -27.46 18.05 -18.39
CA GLY A 220 -26.11 17.49 -18.23
C GLY A 220 -25.06 18.56 -17.93
N ARG A 221 -24.97 19.58 -18.80
CA ARG A 221 -24.04 20.71 -18.65
C ARG A 221 -24.25 21.53 -17.37
N LEU A 222 -25.50 21.68 -16.92
CA LEU A 222 -25.83 22.34 -15.66
C LEU A 222 -25.42 21.47 -14.46
N CYS A 223 -25.73 20.16 -14.48
CA CYS A 223 -25.37 19.23 -13.40
C CYS A 223 -23.85 19.04 -13.24
N GLY A 224 -23.07 19.15 -14.33
CA GLY A 224 -21.61 19.08 -14.29
C GLY A 224 -20.92 20.30 -13.67
N SER A 225 -21.66 21.34 -13.26
CA SER A 225 -21.11 22.48 -12.52
C SER A 225 -21.17 22.25 -11.02
N LYS A 226 -20.07 22.51 -10.31
CA LYS A 226 -19.95 22.41 -8.84
C LYS A 226 -21.02 23.21 -8.10
N GLN A 227 -21.52 24.30 -8.69
CA GLN A 227 -22.56 25.15 -8.10
C GLN A 227 -23.95 24.47 -8.11
N ALA A 228 -24.16 23.41 -8.90
CA ALA A 228 -25.43 22.73 -9.05
C ALA A 228 -25.83 21.86 -7.85
N LYS A 229 -24.93 21.60 -6.89
CA LYS A 229 -25.16 20.78 -5.68
C LYS A 229 -26.55 20.97 -5.03
N ILE A 230 -26.95 22.22 -4.80
CA ILE A 230 -28.24 22.56 -4.15
C ILE A 230 -29.44 22.22 -5.06
N LEU A 231 -29.30 22.40 -6.38
CA LEU A 231 -30.35 22.15 -7.36
C LEU A 231 -30.51 20.66 -7.66
N ILE A 232 -29.40 19.91 -7.78
CA ILE A 232 -29.39 18.45 -7.92
C ILE A 232 -30.09 17.80 -6.72
N LEU A 233 -29.65 18.11 -5.50
CA LEU A 233 -30.19 17.49 -4.28
C LEU A 233 -31.66 17.83 -4.02
N ARG A 234 -32.14 19.01 -4.45
CA ARG A 234 -33.52 19.46 -4.26
C ARG A 234 -34.44 19.02 -5.40
N VAL A 235 -34.13 19.45 -6.62
CA VAL A 235 -35.07 19.47 -7.75
C VAL A 235 -35.01 18.17 -8.57
N ALA A 236 -33.82 17.56 -8.72
CA ALA A 236 -33.66 16.38 -9.55
C ALA A 236 -34.32 15.12 -8.95
N LYS A 237 -34.36 15.01 -7.62
CA LYS A 237 -35.05 13.92 -6.90
C LYS A 237 -36.58 14.11 -6.94
N GLU A 238 -37.06 15.34 -6.77
CA GLU A 238 -38.49 15.69 -6.83
C GLU A 238 -39.11 15.41 -8.21
N HIS A 239 -38.43 15.75 -9.30
CA HIS A 239 -38.95 15.58 -10.67
C HIS A 239 -38.43 14.33 -11.41
N GLN A 240 -37.84 13.39 -10.66
CA GLN A 240 -37.45 12.05 -11.12
C GLN A 240 -36.42 12.04 -12.28
N LEU A 241 -35.44 12.96 -12.25
CA LEU A 241 -34.46 13.16 -13.34
C LEU A 241 -33.83 11.85 -13.84
N VAL A 242 -33.35 11.01 -12.92
CA VAL A 242 -32.69 9.74 -13.25
C VAL A 242 -33.63 8.78 -13.98
N SER A 243 -34.91 8.73 -13.60
CA SER A 243 -35.90 7.87 -14.24
C SER A 243 -36.26 8.38 -15.65
N ARG A 244 -36.33 9.70 -15.83
CA ARG A 244 -36.57 10.31 -17.15
C ARG A 244 -35.40 10.08 -18.10
N LEU A 245 -34.16 10.30 -17.66
CA LEU A 245 -32.95 9.97 -18.44
C LEU A 245 -32.89 8.46 -18.76
N GLN A 246 -33.16 7.58 -17.80
CA GLN A 246 -33.23 6.13 -18.02
C GLN A 246 -34.35 5.74 -19.01
N THR A 247 -35.48 6.47 -19.04
CA THR A 247 -36.57 6.22 -19.99
C THR A 247 -36.18 6.68 -21.39
N LEU A 248 -35.54 7.86 -21.49
CA LEU A 248 -35.07 8.43 -22.74
C LEU A 248 -33.95 7.59 -23.38
N LEU A 249 -33.05 7.02 -22.57
CA LEU A 249 -32.02 6.04 -22.97
C LEU A 249 -32.62 4.77 -23.60
N LEU A 250 -33.73 4.26 -23.05
CA LEU A 250 -34.39 3.04 -23.52
C LEU A 250 -35.46 3.29 -24.60
N SER A 251 -35.73 4.54 -24.97
CA SER A 251 -36.81 4.90 -25.91
C SER A 251 -36.55 4.49 -27.37
N GLY A 252 -35.30 4.11 -27.71
CA GLY A 252 -34.91 3.80 -29.08
C GLY A 252 -34.97 4.99 -30.05
N SER A 253 -35.06 6.22 -29.55
CA SER A 253 -35.35 7.43 -30.34
C SER A 253 -34.30 7.78 -31.41
N GLY A 254 -33.09 7.23 -31.32
CA GLY A 254 -32.01 7.45 -32.27
C GLY A 254 -30.63 7.30 -31.62
N VAL A 255 -29.60 7.20 -32.44
CA VAL A 255 -28.20 7.06 -32.03
C VAL A 255 -27.76 8.27 -31.19
N GLU A 256 -27.96 9.47 -31.74
CA GLU A 256 -27.66 10.78 -31.12
C GLU A 256 -28.36 10.98 -29.76
N MET A 257 -29.58 10.44 -29.58
CA MET A 257 -30.29 10.49 -28.30
C MET A 257 -29.56 9.67 -27.23
N GLY A 258 -29.11 8.46 -27.58
CA GLY A 258 -28.33 7.60 -26.68
C GLY A 258 -27.01 8.26 -26.27
N GLN A 259 -26.28 8.82 -27.24
CA GLN A 259 -25.06 9.59 -27.02
C GLN A 259 -25.31 10.80 -26.09
N THR A 260 -26.37 11.58 -26.35
CA THR A 260 -26.73 12.77 -25.55
C THR A 260 -27.15 12.42 -24.12
N VAL A 261 -27.88 11.32 -23.92
CA VAL A 261 -28.26 10.86 -22.58
C VAL A 261 -27.06 10.29 -21.83
N CYS A 262 -26.15 9.57 -22.49
CA CYS A 262 -24.86 9.18 -21.92
C CYS A 262 -24.04 10.40 -21.47
N PHE A 263 -23.96 11.45 -22.30
CA PHE A 263 -23.33 12.72 -21.93
C PHE A 263 -24.00 13.37 -20.69
N ALA A 264 -25.34 13.41 -20.65
CA ALA A 264 -26.07 13.97 -19.51
C ALA A 264 -25.83 13.18 -18.21
N LEU A 265 -25.83 11.84 -18.31
CA LEU A 265 -25.55 10.93 -17.20
C LEU A 265 -24.09 11.02 -16.73
N SER A 266 -23.13 11.17 -17.64
CA SER A 266 -21.71 11.26 -17.29
C SER A 266 -21.35 12.58 -16.62
N CYS A 267 -21.91 13.71 -17.09
CA CYS A 267 -21.80 14.99 -16.37
C CYS A 267 -22.43 14.95 -14.97
N LEU A 268 -23.62 14.33 -14.83
CA LEU A 268 -24.28 14.15 -13.53
C LEU A 268 -23.48 13.23 -12.60
N ALA A 269 -22.87 12.16 -13.13
CA ALA A 269 -22.07 11.20 -12.36
C ALA A 269 -20.65 11.69 -12.00
N ASN A 270 -20.17 12.77 -12.61
CA ASN A 270 -18.85 13.34 -12.30
C ASN A 270 -18.84 14.00 -10.91
N GLU A 271 -19.89 14.76 -10.59
CA GLU A 271 -20.05 15.44 -9.31
C GLU A 271 -20.60 14.50 -8.21
N GLU A 272 -20.19 14.75 -6.96
CA GLU A 272 -20.45 13.86 -5.82
C GLU A 272 -21.94 13.58 -5.57
N ASP A 273 -22.73 14.65 -5.50
CA ASP A 273 -24.16 14.57 -5.18
C ASP A 273 -24.98 13.98 -6.32
N GLY A 274 -24.52 14.17 -7.57
CA GLY A 274 -25.15 13.58 -8.75
C GLY A 274 -24.83 12.10 -8.91
N HIS A 275 -23.60 11.67 -8.58
CA HIS A 275 -23.25 10.25 -8.47
C HIS A 275 -24.05 9.56 -7.36
N ALA A 276 -24.16 10.18 -6.18
CA ALA A 276 -24.99 9.67 -5.09
C ALA A 276 -26.47 9.54 -5.50
N LEU A 277 -27.06 10.59 -6.10
CA LEU A 277 -28.42 10.57 -6.62
C LEU A 277 -28.65 9.46 -7.66
N LEU A 278 -27.67 9.21 -8.53
CA LEU A 278 -27.72 8.11 -9.48
C LEU A 278 -27.70 6.75 -8.77
N MET A 279 -26.79 6.53 -7.82
CA MET A 279 -26.64 5.23 -7.14
C MET A 279 -27.74 4.92 -6.12
N GLU A 280 -28.39 5.93 -5.55
CA GLU A 280 -29.61 5.78 -4.74
C GLU A 280 -30.85 5.38 -5.56
N SER A 281 -30.79 5.49 -6.90
CA SER A 281 -31.96 5.31 -7.76
C SER A 281 -32.28 3.84 -8.03
N THR A 282 -33.55 3.47 -7.86
CA THR A 282 -34.08 2.16 -8.27
C THR A 282 -33.96 1.90 -9.78
N CYS A 283 -33.70 2.94 -10.58
CA CYS A 283 -33.48 2.85 -12.02
C CYS A 283 -32.07 2.39 -12.44
N VAL A 284 -31.11 2.18 -11.51
CA VAL A 284 -29.75 1.77 -11.89
C VAL A 284 -29.72 0.49 -12.74
N PRO A 285 -30.41 -0.62 -12.40
CA PRO A 285 -30.37 -1.83 -13.22
C PRO A 285 -30.93 -1.62 -14.64
N THR A 286 -32.01 -0.85 -14.80
CA THR A 286 -32.58 -0.53 -16.12
C THR A 286 -31.69 0.43 -16.93
N LEU A 287 -30.99 1.35 -16.26
CA LEU A 287 -30.01 2.24 -16.86
C LEU A 287 -28.79 1.46 -17.38
N LEU A 288 -28.26 0.51 -16.59
CA LEU A 288 -27.17 -0.36 -17.04
C LEU A 288 -27.55 -1.26 -18.23
N ASN A 289 -28.82 -1.69 -18.32
CA ASN A 289 -29.32 -2.37 -19.52
C ASN A 289 -29.31 -1.46 -20.77
N GLY A 290 -29.64 -0.17 -20.62
CA GLY A 290 -29.53 0.81 -21.71
C GLY A 290 -28.09 1.06 -22.14
N LEU A 291 -27.16 1.18 -21.19
CA LEU A 291 -25.72 1.29 -21.50
C LEU A 291 -25.18 0.02 -22.17
N LEU A 292 -25.65 -1.17 -21.78
CA LEU A 292 -25.32 -2.42 -22.47
C LEU A 292 -25.81 -2.44 -23.93
N GLN A 293 -27.02 -1.94 -24.20
CA GLN A 293 -27.53 -1.82 -25.58
C GLN A 293 -26.66 -0.90 -26.45
N LEU A 294 -26.17 0.23 -25.91
CA LEU A 294 -25.25 1.10 -26.64
C LEU A 294 -23.84 0.51 -26.78
N LEU A 295 -23.33 -0.23 -25.78
CA LEU A 295 -22.08 -1.01 -25.89
C LEU A 295 -22.18 -2.17 -26.90
N GLN A 296 -23.38 -2.49 -27.37
CA GLN A 296 -23.69 -3.48 -28.42
C GLN A 296 -24.15 -2.83 -29.74
N SER A 297 -24.11 -1.49 -29.83
CA SER A 297 -24.40 -0.74 -31.06
C SER A 297 -23.35 -1.01 -32.15
N PRO A 298 -23.71 -0.94 -33.45
CA PRO A 298 -22.71 -0.85 -34.53
C PRO A 298 -22.07 0.54 -34.65
N ASP A 299 -22.60 1.55 -33.96
CA ASP A 299 -22.10 2.93 -33.98
C ASP A 299 -20.92 3.11 -33.00
N PRO A 300 -19.71 3.49 -33.46
CA PRO A 300 -18.53 3.58 -32.60
C PRO A 300 -18.66 4.66 -31.52
N ASP A 301 -19.30 5.79 -31.84
CA ASP A 301 -19.47 6.91 -30.93
C ASP A 301 -20.41 6.53 -29.77
N SER A 302 -21.50 5.79 -30.05
CA SER A 302 -22.40 5.24 -29.02
C SER A 302 -21.68 4.27 -28.08
N ILE A 303 -20.82 3.39 -28.61
CA ILE A 303 -20.02 2.49 -27.77
C ILE A 303 -19.09 3.31 -26.87
N TRP A 304 -18.42 4.33 -27.42
CA TRP A 304 -17.54 5.22 -26.65
C TRP A 304 -18.29 6.02 -25.58
N PHE A 305 -19.41 6.67 -25.91
CA PHE A 305 -20.23 7.41 -24.95
C PHE A 305 -20.75 6.50 -23.83
N ALA A 306 -21.13 5.26 -24.14
CA ALA A 306 -21.55 4.29 -23.13
C ALA A 306 -20.37 3.81 -22.25
N ALA A 307 -19.20 3.52 -22.84
CA ALA A 307 -17.99 3.13 -22.10
C ALA A 307 -17.51 4.25 -21.16
N MET A 308 -17.43 5.48 -21.68
CA MET A 308 -17.14 6.72 -20.92
C MET A 308 -18.11 6.90 -19.75
N THR A 309 -19.41 6.70 -19.98
CA THR A 309 -20.41 6.76 -18.91
C THR A 309 -20.16 5.69 -17.86
N VAL A 310 -19.91 4.43 -18.25
CA VAL A 310 -19.57 3.35 -17.31
C VAL A 310 -18.29 3.66 -16.53
N ARG A 311 -17.24 4.21 -17.17
CA ARG A 311 -15.99 4.60 -16.47
C ARG A 311 -16.26 5.61 -15.37
N ILE A 312 -17.09 6.61 -15.64
CA ILE A 312 -17.45 7.64 -14.67
C ILE A 312 -18.35 7.05 -13.57
N LEU A 313 -19.26 6.13 -13.87
CA LEU A 313 -20.00 5.38 -12.85
C LEU A 313 -19.06 4.58 -11.92
N VAL A 314 -18.11 3.80 -12.45
CA VAL A 314 -17.15 2.99 -11.65
C VAL A 314 -15.97 3.80 -11.08
N SER A 315 -15.92 5.11 -11.32
CA SER A 315 -14.89 5.99 -10.75
C SER A 315 -14.90 5.95 -9.22
N ARG A 316 -16.11 5.89 -8.63
CA ARG A 316 -16.42 5.89 -7.20
C ARG A 316 -16.87 4.49 -6.73
N PRO A 317 -16.56 4.05 -5.50
CA PRO A 317 -16.85 2.69 -5.03
C PRO A 317 -18.33 2.32 -5.07
N SER A 318 -19.22 3.28 -4.81
CA SER A 318 -20.68 3.11 -4.89
C SER A 318 -21.19 2.65 -6.25
N GLY A 319 -20.49 3.02 -7.35
CA GLY A 319 -20.85 2.61 -8.71
C GLY A 319 -20.12 1.37 -9.21
N VAL A 320 -19.07 0.92 -8.53
CA VAL A 320 -18.44 -0.38 -8.82
C VAL A 320 -19.43 -1.51 -8.55
N VAL A 321 -20.16 -1.46 -7.43
CA VAL A 321 -21.02 -2.56 -6.97
C VAL A 321 -22.12 -2.93 -7.99
N PRO A 322 -22.97 -2.00 -8.48
CA PRO A 322 -24.03 -2.36 -9.42
C PRO A 322 -23.46 -2.85 -10.77
N VAL A 323 -22.40 -2.23 -11.26
CA VAL A 323 -21.78 -2.57 -12.55
C VAL A 323 -21.08 -3.94 -12.50
N ARG A 324 -20.43 -4.28 -11.37
CA ARG A 324 -19.76 -5.57 -11.16
C ARG A 324 -20.75 -6.73 -10.94
N ILE A 325 -21.98 -6.44 -10.48
CA ILE A 325 -23.09 -7.40 -10.39
C ILE A 325 -23.76 -7.60 -11.76
N HIS A 326 -23.71 -6.61 -12.66
CA HIS A 326 -24.35 -6.67 -13.99
C HIS A 326 -23.53 -7.49 -15.01
N CYS A 327 -23.45 -8.80 -14.81
CA CYS A 327 -22.57 -9.74 -15.52
C CYS A 327 -22.49 -9.53 -17.05
N SER A 328 -23.63 -9.34 -17.74
CA SER A 328 -23.65 -9.17 -19.21
C SER A 328 -22.96 -7.89 -19.70
N LEU A 329 -22.90 -6.83 -18.87
CA LEU A 329 -22.19 -5.59 -19.19
C LEU A 329 -20.70 -5.75 -18.91
N HIS A 330 -20.35 -6.36 -17.77
CA HIS A 330 -18.96 -6.72 -17.47
C HIS A 330 -18.34 -7.62 -18.56
N GLU A 331 -19.11 -8.56 -19.12
CA GLU A 331 -18.65 -9.41 -20.22
C GLU A 331 -18.53 -8.67 -21.56
N GLN A 332 -19.48 -7.77 -21.88
CA GLN A 332 -19.37 -6.90 -23.06
C GLN A 332 -18.11 -6.03 -23.02
N LEU A 333 -17.75 -5.50 -21.84
CA LEU A 333 -16.49 -4.76 -21.65
C LEU A 333 -15.26 -5.64 -21.93
N LYS A 334 -15.22 -6.91 -21.51
CA LYS A 334 -14.11 -7.82 -21.86
C LYS A 334 -14.02 -8.07 -23.36
N ILE A 335 -15.17 -8.27 -24.02
CA ILE A 335 -15.23 -8.47 -25.48
C ILE A 335 -14.66 -7.26 -26.22
N LEU A 336 -15.01 -6.04 -25.80
CA LEU A 336 -14.47 -4.79 -26.37
C LEU A 336 -12.98 -4.61 -26.08
N SER A 337 -12.52 -4.92 -24.86
CA SER A 337 -11.10 -4.85 -24.46
C SER A 337 -10.21 -5.75 -25.33
N MET A 338 -10.68 -6.97 -25.60
CA MET A 338 -9.94 -8.00 -26.34
C MET A 338 -10.10 -7.91 -27.87
N SER A 339 -11.02 -7.08 -28.39
CA SER A 339 -11.26 -6.99 -29.83
C SER A 339 -10.19 -6.16 -30.54
N PRO A 340 -9.54 -6.69 -31.60
CA PRO A 340 -8.51 -5.97 -32.34
C PRO A 340 -9.07 -4.85 -33.26
N SER A 341 -10.40 -4.72 -33.37
CA SER A 341 -11.05 -3.62 -34.09
C SER A 341 -11.44 -2.44 -33.20
N THR A 342 -11.17 -2.51 -31.89
CA THR A 342 -11.46 -1.43 -30.93
C THR A 342 -10.43 -0.30 -31.09
N GLY A 343 -10.89 0.93 -31.33
CA GLY A 343 -10.02 2.10 -31.39
C GLY A 343 -9.37 2.40 -30.03
N LEU A 344 -8.15 2.98 -30.06
CA LEU A 344 -7.31 3.18 -28.87
C LEU A 344 -8.07 3.85 -27.70
N GLU A 345 -8.75 4.96 -27.96
CA GLU A 345 -9.47 5.74 -26.94
C GLU A 345 -10.58 4.93 -26.25
N LEU A 346 -11.34 4.14 -27.03
CA LEU A 346 -12.35 3.23 -26.49
C LEU A 346 -11.69 2.08 -25.71
N GLN A 347 -10.54 1.58 -26.16
CA GLN A 347 -9.81 0.52 -25.45
C GLN A 347 -9.25 1.01 -24.10
N GLU A 348 -8.77 2.25 -24.02
CA GLU A 348 -8.35 2.90 -22.77
C GLU A 348 -9.52 3.05 -21.79
N GLU A 349 -10.65 3.62 -22.25
CA GLU A 349 -11.88 3.77 -21.47
C GLU A 349 -12.38 2.43 -20.89
N VAL A 350 -12.45 1.38 -21.73
CA VAL A 350 -12.87 0.04 -21.33
C VAL A 350 -11.86 -0.61 -20.36
N ASN A 351 -10.56 -0.46 -20.60
CA ASN A 351 -9.53 -1.02 -19.71
C ASN A 351 -9.48 -0.31 -18.35
N MET A 352 -9.79 0.99 -18.28
CA MET A 352 -10.01 1.70 -17.02
C MET A 352 -11.25 1.19 -16.28
N CYS A 353 -12.33 0.85 -16.99
CA CYS A 353 -13.49 0.20 -16.37
C CYS A 353 -13.11 -1.17 -15.77
N LEU A 354 -12.43 -2.02 -16.56
CA LEU A 354 -12.14 -3.40 -16.16
C LEU A 354 -11.22 -3.49 -14.92
N ARG A 355 -10.20 -2.64 -14.80
CA ARG A 355 -9.36 -2.59 -13.59
C ARG A 355 -10.14 -2.18 -12.33
N LYS A 356 -11.06 -1.22 -12.45
CA LYS A 356 -11.93 -0.81 -11.32
C LYS A 356 -13.01 -1.86 -11.00
N LEU A 357 -13.32 -2.75 -11.94
CA LEU A 357 -14.23 -3.88 -11.76
C LEU A 357 -13.53 -5.18 -11.32
N GLU A 358 -12.20 -5.23 -11.32
CA GLU A 358 -11.39 -6.43 -11.04
C GLU A 358 -11.72 -7.06 -9.68
N ARG A 359 -11.76 -8.40 -9.65
CA ARG A 359 -12.12 -9.22 -8.48
C ARG A 359 -10.92 -9.43 -7.55
N LEU A 360 -11.15 -9.62 -6.26
CA LEU A 360 -10.09 -9.76 -5.25
C LEU A 360 -9.16 -10.96 -5.54
N SER A 361 -7.89 -10.67 -5.81
CA SER A 361 -6.85 -11.67 -6.01
C SER A 361 -6.43 -12.37 -4.70
N LYS A 362 -5.77 -13.53 -4.83
CA LYS A 362 -5.26 -14.31 -3.70
C LYS A 362 -4.27 -13.48 -2.86
N PRO A 363 -4.49 -13.29 -1.55
CA PRO A 363 -3.58 -12.51 -0.71
C PRO A 363 -2.27 -13.25 -0.43
N HIS A 364 -1.23 -12.48 -0.13
CA HIS A 364 0.04 -12.99 0.37
C HIS A 364 -0.13 -13.76 1.70
N PRO A 365 0.78 -14.70 2.04
CA PRO A 365 0.76 -15.41 3.32
C PRO A 365 0.91 -14.45 4.52
N VAL A 366 0.33 -14.82 5.67
CA VAL A 366 0.38 -13.98 6.87
C VAL A 366 1.75 -13.98 7.55
N MET A 367 2.17 -12.83 8.06
CA MET A 367 3.39 -12.69 8.84
C MET A 367 3.10 -12.95 10.31
N VAL A 368 3.80 -13.92 10.91
CA VAL A 368 3.67 -14.26 12.34
C VAL A 368 4.87 -13.69 13.11
N THR A 369 4.58 -12.99 14.21
CA THR A 369 5.55 -12.34 15.09
C THR A 369 5.15 -12.53 16.56
N ASN A 370 6.04 -12.18 17.50
CA ASN A 370 5.80 -12.25 18.95
C ASN A 370 5.25 -13.61 19.42
N LEU A 371 5.82 -14.69 18.88
CA LEU A 371 5.33 -16.05 19.14
C LEU A 371 5.61 -16.48 20.58
N SER A 372 4.59 -16.98 21.26
CA SER A 372 4.67 -17.47 22.64
C SER A 372 3.70 -18.63 22.86
N SER A 373 3.86 -19.33 23.99
CA SER A 373 2.99 -20.43 24.43
C SER A 373 1.55 -20.03 24.76
N THR A 374 1.20 -18.74 24.72
CA THR A 374 -0.16 -18.22 25.04
C THR A 374 -0.77 -17.33 23.96
N SER A 375 0.03 -16.79 23.04
CA SER A 375 -0.43 -15.92 21.95
C SER A 375 0.60 -15.75 20.84
N CYS A 376 0.15 -15.38 19.65
CA CYS A 376 0.99 -14.86 18.58
C CYS A 376 0.40 -13.57 17.99
N THR A 377 1.24 -12.70 17.43
CA THR A 377 0.80 -11.53 16.66
C THR A 377 0.87 -11.86 15.17
N VAL A 378 -0.28 -11.82 14.50
CA VAL A 378 -0.45 -12.11 13.07
C VAL A 378 -0.69 -10.78 12.35
N SER A 379 0.02 -10.53 11.25
CA SER A 379 -0.14 -9.35 10.41
C SER A 379 -0.06 -9.67 8.92
N TRP A 380 -0.53 -8.74 8.09
CA TRP A 380 -0.53 -8.88 6.63
C TRP A 380 -0.51 -7.52 5.94
N GLU A 381 -0.25 -7.51 4.65
CA GLU A 381 -0.22 -6.27 3.85
C GLU A 381 -1.65 -5.74 3.59
N LYS A 382 -1.80 -4.41 3.63
CA LYS A 382 -3.07 -3.76 3.29
C LYS A 382 -3.31 -3.74 1.78
N CYS A 383 -4.12 -4.68 1.30
CA CYS A 383 -4.74 -4.66 -0.03
C CYS A 383 -5.43 -3.30 -0.32
N ARG A 384 -5.32 -2.82 -1.56
CA ARG A 384 -5.93 -1.58 -2.08
C ARG A 384 -6.38 -1.80 -3.54
N PRO A 385 -7.61 -2.27 -3.80
CA PRO A 385 -8.08 -2.48 -5.17
C PRO A 385 -8.37 -1.15 -5.89
N GLU A 386 -8.21 -1.09 -7.22
CA GLU A 386 -8.53 0.11 -8.03
C GLU A 386 -10.02 0.49 -8.00
N SER A 387 -10.89 -0.41 -7.54
CA SER A 387 -12.29 -0.14 -7.22
C SER A 387 -12.48 0.91 -6.12
N GLY A 388 -11.51 1.04 -5.20
CA GLY A 388 -11.64 1.84 -3.98
C GLY A 388 -12.62 1.25 -2.94
N LEU A 389 -13.11 0.02 -3.14
CA LEU A 389 -13.94 -0.67 -2.16
C LEU A 389 -13.13 -1.01 -0.90
N GLU A 390 -13.77 -0.91 0.27
CA GLU A 390 -13.15 -1.27 1.53
C GLU A 390 -12.99 -2.79 1.66
N VAL A 391 -11.75 -3.24 1.91
CA VAL A 391 -11.41 -4.66 2.04
C VAL A 391 -11.51 -5.10 3.50
N ILE A 392 -12.38 -6.07 3.76
CA ILE A 392 -12.55 -6.74 5.05
C ILE A 392 -11.72 -8.03 5.03
N TYR A 393 -10.87 -8.19 6.03
CA TYR A 393 -9.94 -9.31 6.18
C TYR A 393 -10.55 -10.36 7.10
N SER A 394 -10.49 -11.64 6.71
CA SER A 394 -10.89 -12.75 7.60
C SER A 394 -9.76 -13.77 7.74
N LEU A 395 -9.35 -14.01 8.99
CA LEU A 395 -8.26 -14.94 9.34
C LEU A 395 -8.86 -16.25 9.86
N PHE A 396 -8.37 -17.37 9.37
CA PHE A 396 -8.85 -18.70 9.70
C PHE A 396 -7.73 -19.60 10.25
N HIS A 397 -8.12 -20.52 11.14
CA HIS A 397 -7.36 -21.73 11.46
C HIS A 397 -8.17 -22.96 11.06
N LYS A 398 -7.69 -23.70 10.04
CA LYS A 398 -8.50 -24.69 9.33
C LYS A 398 -9.80 -24.00 8.90
N ASP A 399 -10.97 -24.57 9.19
CA ASP A 399 -12.29 -23.98 8.87
C ASP A 399 -12.80 -22.96 9.91
N VAL A 400 -12.07 -22.72 11.01
CA VAL A 400 -12.52 -21.84 12.11
C VAL A 400 -12.03 -20.41 11.89
N MET A 401 -12.96 -19.48 11.72
CA MET A 401 -12.65 -18.05 11.64
C MET A 401 -12.18 -17.53 13.02
N LEU A 402 -10.97 -16.99 13.08
CA LEU A 402 -10.34 -16.42 14.28
C LEU A 402 -10.52 -14.91 14.39
N TYR A 403 -10.68 -14.23 13.25
CA TYR A 403 -10.85 -12.78 13.17
C TYR A 403 -11.56 -12.39 11.86
N HIS A 404 -12.33 -11.31 11.91
CA HIS A 404 -13.00 -10.67 10.78
C HIS A 404 -13.02 -9.15 11.02
N GLY A 405 -12.55 -8.34 10.07
CA GLY A 405 -12.57 -6.88 10.18
C GLY A 405 -11.50 -6.14 9.36
N LEU A 406 -11.31 -4.85 9.65
CA LEU A 406 -10.50 -3.91 8.85
C LEU A 406 -9.02 -3.79 9.27
N LEU A 407 -8.65 -4.25 10.47
CA LEU A 407 -7.26 -4.24 10.95
C LEU A 407 -6.39 -5.18 10.11
N CYS A 408 -5.15 -4.76 9.84
CA CYS A 408 -4.13 -5.58 9.14
C CYS A 408 -3.14 -6.27 10.10
N GLN A 409 -3.42 -6.22 11.41
CA GLN A 409 -2.65 -6.86 12.47
C GLN A 409 -3.56 -7.18 13.65
N VAL A 410 -3.44 -8.40 14.18
CA VAL A 410 -4.22 -8.91 15.32
C VAL A 410 -3.33 -9.78 16.22
N THR A 411 -3.62 -9.83 17.52
CA THR A 411 -3.00 -10.81 18.42
C THR A 411 -4.00 -11.92 18.70
N ILE A 412 -3.63 -13.15 18.33
CA ILE A 412 -4.46 -14.35 18.50
C ILE A 412 -4.04 -15.06 19.78
N PRO A 413 -4.96 -15.31 20.73
CA PRO A 413 -4.68 -16.16 21.88
C PRO A 413 -4.58 -17.63 21.44
N ILE A 414 -3.57 -18.34 21.91
CA ILE A 414 -3.35 -19.76 21.62
C ILE A 414 -3.73 -20.56 22.86
N SER A 415 -4.72 -21.46 22.73
CA SER A 415 -5.17 -22.25 23.89
C SER A 415 -4.17 -23.36 24.26
N PRO A 416 -4.12 -23.80 25.53
CA PRO A 416 -3.29 -24.94 25.97
C PRO A 416 -3.65 -26.31 25.35
N LYS A 417 -4.72 -26.37 24.54
CA LYS A 417 -5.05 -27.52 23.69
C LYS A 417 -4.43 -27.37 22.31
N GLN A 418 -4.55 -26.19 21.70
CA GLN A 418 -3.94 -25.87 20.40
C GLN A 418 -2.40 -25.91 20.45
N SER A 419 -1.77 -25.64 21.60
CA SER A 419 -0.30 -25.76 21.75
C SER A 419 0.27 -27.18 21.58
N LYS A 420 -0.56 -28.17 21.22
CA LYS A 420 -0.16 -29.55 20.89
C LYS A 420 -0.47 -29.94 19.44
N GLU A 421 -1.12 -29.08 18.67
CA GLU A 421 -1.40 -29.26 17.24
C GLU A 421 -0.72 -28.16 16.43
N PRO A 422 -0.40 -28.39 15.14
CA PRO A 422 0.12 -27.35 14.27
C PRO A 422 -0.95 -26.29 13.97
N LEU A 423 -0.68 -25.04 14.32
CA LEU A 423 -1.55 -23.90 14.02
C LEU A 423 -1.34 -23.46 12.56
N SER A 424 -2.05 -24.08 11.63
CA SER A 424 -2.19 -23.58 10.25
C SER A 424 -3.03 -22.30 10.25
N LEU A 425 -2.54 -21.21 9.66
CA LEU A 425 -3.22 -19.93 9.51
C LEU A 425 -3.38 -19.56 8.04
N GLN A 426 -4.59 -19.18 7.63
CA GLN A 426 -4.90 -18.69 6.27
C GLN A 426 -5.73 -17.40 6.32
N LEU A 427 -5.51 -16.53 5.35
CA LEU A 427 -6.21 -15.25 5.19
C LEU A 427 -7.05 -15.29 3.91
N ASN A 428 -8.28 -14.76 3.95
CA ASN A 428 -8.97 -14.29 2.75
C ASN A 428 -9.40 -12.82 2.89
N LEU A 429 -9.74 -12.24 1.75
CA LEU A 429 -10.21 -10.87 1.60
C LEU A 429 -11.68 -10.90 1.17
N SER A 430 -12.43 -9.87 1.52
CA SER A 430 -13.80 -9.66 1.04
C SER A 430 -14.13 -8.18 0.86
N THR A 431 -15.08 -7.85 -0.01
CA THR A 431 -15.63 -6.48 -0.16
C THR A 431 -17.16 -6.47 -0.02
N PRO A 432 -17.81 -5.32 0.29
CA PRO A 432 -19.24 -5.25 0.63
C PRO A 432 -20.22 -5.70 -0.45
N ASP A 433 -19.76 -5.89 -1.68
CA ASP A 433 -20.51 -6.46 -2.81
C ASP A 433 -20.57 -8.00 -2.82
N GLY A 434 -20.03 -8.65 -1.78
CA GLY A 434 -19.97 -10.11 -1.68
C GLY A 434 -18.85 -10.74 -2.51
N ASP A 435 -17.87 -9.96 -2.96
CA ASP A 435 -16.63 -10.52 -3.51
C ASP A 435 -15.79 -11.15 -2.40
N ILE A 436 -15.19 -12.30 -2.66
CA ILE A 436 -14.36 -13.05 -1.70
C ILE A 436 -13.14 -13.62 -2.45
N SER A 437 -11.94 -13.34 -1.96
CA SER A 437 -10.71 -13.86 -2.56
C SER A 437 -10.54 -15.36 -2.28
N PRO A 438 -9.72 -16.06 -3.10
CA PRO A 438 -9.10 -17.31 -2.66
C PRO A 438 -8.33 -17.11 -1.34
N PHE A 439 -8.15 -18.18 -0.56
CA PHE A 439 -7.28 -18.15 0.62
C PHE A 439 -5.81 -17.98 0.24
N SER A 440 -5.03 -17.32 1.11
CA SER A 440 -3.56 -17.33 1.11
C SER A 440 -3.00 -18.75 1.15
N GLU A 441 -1.70 -18.91 0.88
CA GLU A 441 -1.02 -20.13 1.33
C GLU A 441 -1.09 -20.25 2.86
N PRO A 442 -1.18 -21.48 3.41
CA PRO A 442 -1.21 -21.71 4.85
C PRO A 442 0.15 -21.48 5.49
N VAL A 443 0.16 -20.67 6.56
CA VAL A 443 1.33 -20.48 7.41
C VAL A 443 1.17 -21.37 8.64
N VAL A 444 1.99 -22.42 8.71
CA VAL A 444 1.87 -23.46 9.75
C VAL A 444 2.89 -23.21 10.86
N ILE A 445 2.40 -22.94 12.06
CA ILE A 445 3.23 -22.90 13.27
C ILE A 445 3.23 -24.29 13.91
N THR A 446 4.40 -24.86 14.20
CA THR A 446 4.49 -26.19 14.85
C THR A 446 4.62 -26.08 16.37
N PRO A 447 4.24 -27.12 17.16
CA PRO A 447 4.35 -27.10 18.62
C PRO A 447 5.77 -26.80 19.14
N GLU A 448 6.81 -27.21 18.41
CA GLU A 448 8.22 -26.99 18.76
C GLU A 448 8.61 -25.51 18.68
N GLN A 449 7.98 -24.75 17.78
CA GLN A 449 8.14 -23.29 17.68
C GLN A 449 7.41 -22.56 18.82
N LEU A 450 6.49 -23.24 19.52
CA LEU A 450 5.73 -22.71 20.65
C LEU A 450 6.33 -23.05 22.02
N ASP A 451 7.29 -23.98 22.09
CA ASP A 451 7.88 -24.42 23.35
C ASP A 451 8.88 -23.40 23.91
N THR A 452 8.40 -22.61 24.88
CA THR A 452 9.22 -21.63 25.60
C THR A 452 10.15 -22.25 26.65
N ARG A 453 10.23 -23.59 26.79
CA ARG A 453 11.18 -24.24 27.72
C ARG A 453 12.60 -24.22 27.16
N LEU A 454 13.44 -23.39 27.78
CA LEU A 454 14.90 -23.47 27.68
C LEU A 454 15.37 -24.91 27.88
N LYS A 455 16.18 -25.41 26.93
CA LYS A 455 16.82 -26.73 27.01
C LYS A 455 18.09 -26.63 27.87
N PRO A 456 18.62 -27.75 28.41
CA PRO A 456 19.94 -27.75 29.03
C PRO A 456 21.03 -27.23 28.07
N PRO A 457 22.13 -26.64 28.59
CA PRO A 457 23.35 -26.44 27.81
C PRO A 457 23.84 -27.77 27.21
N ARG A 458 24.37 -27.74 25.99
CA ARG A 458 24.83 -28.94 25.27
C ARG A 458 26.32 -29.18 25.51
N GLU A 459 26.75 -30.43 25.38
CA GLU A 459 28.17 -30.84 25.42
C GLU A 459 28.95 -30.27 26.63
N LEU A 460 28.41 -30.42 27.84
CA LEU A 460 29.10 -30.01 29.07
C LEU A 460 30.41 -30.79 29.24
N CYS A 461 31.53 -30.10 29.06
CA CYS A 461 32.86 -30.67 28.92
C CYS A 461 33.84 -30.21 30.02
N VAL A 462 34.60 -31.15 30.58
CA VAL A 462 35.72 -30.86 31.49
C VAL A 462 37.00 -30.69 30.68
N ILE A 463 37.55 -29.47 30.64
CA ILE A 463 38.78 -29.10 29.91
C ILE A 463 40.02 -28.94 30.82
N GLY A 464 39.93 -29.42 32.06
CA GLY A 464 41.07 -29.55 32.95
C GLY A 464 40.65 -29.68 34.42
N SER A 465 41.34 -30.57 35.13
CA SER A 465 41.21 -30.78 36.58
C SER A 465 42.58 -30.55 37.23
N THR A 466 42.59 -30.03 38.46
CA THR A 466 43.76 -29.98 39.36
C THR A 466 43.35 -30.49 40.73
N ALA A 467 44.26 -30.48 41.71
CA ALA A 467 43.94 -30.84 43.09
C ALA A 467 42.88 -29.92 43.73
N THR A 468 42.67 -28.70 43.22
CA THR A 468 41.79 -27.69 43.87
C THR A 468 40.84 -26.93 42.93
N GLN A 469 40.89 -27.18 41.61
CA GLN A 469 40.09 -26.47 40.61
C GLN A 469 39.69 -27.37 39.43
N VAL A 470 38.53 -27.09 38.83
CA VAL A 470 38.06 -27.72 37.59
C VAL A 470 37.61 -26.65 36.59
N ARG A 471 37.95 -26.84 35.31
CA ARG A 471 37.54 -25.98 34.19
C ARG A 471 36.48 -26.67 33.33
N LEU A 472 35.40 -25.94 33.07
CA LEU A 472 34.24 -26.37 32.29
C LEU A 472 34.09 -25.55 31.00
N CYS A 473 33.54 -26.20 29.98
CA CYS A 473 33.01 -25.63 28.74
C CYS A 473 31.63 -26.23 28.44
N TRP A 474 30.85 -25.57 27.59
CA TRP A 474 29.59 -26.11 27.04
C TRP A 474 29.20 -25.32 25.77
N ILE A 475 28.20 -25.81 25.05
CA ILE A 475 27.60 -25.18 23.87
C ILE A 475 26.22 -24.61 24.23
N GLU A 476 25.76 -23.58 23.51
CA GLU A 476 24.43 -23.00 23.71
C GLU A 476 23.31 -24.08 23.61
N PRO A 477 22.26 -23.97 24.44
CA PRO A 477 21.05 -24.78 24.32
C PRO A 477 20.46 -24.78 22.92
N GLU A 478 19.68 -25.81 22.60
CA GLU A 478 19.00 -25.93 21.32
C GLU A 478 17.61 -25.29 21.37
N GLY A 479 17.30 -24.40 20.41
CA GLY A 479 16.03 -23.68 20.33
C GLY A 479 16.20 -22.20 19.97
N GLY A 480 15.08 -21.48 19.80
CA GLY A 480 15.10 -20.05 19.46
C GLY A 480 15.36 -19.09 20.63
N ALA A 481 15.18 -19.55 21.87
CA ALA A 481 15.31 -18.73 23.08
C ALA A 481 16.77 -18.64 23.55
N LYS A 482 17.41 -17.48 23.37
CA LYS A 482 18.77 -17.23 23.86
C LYS A 482 18.78 -16.99 25.38
N PRO A 483 19.65 -17.67 26.15
CA PRO A 483 19.77 -17.44 27.59
C PRO A 483 20.49 -16.13 27.92
N LYS A 484 20.11 -15.52 29.04
CA LYS A 484 20.68 -14.32 29.67
C LYS A 484 22.03 -14.61 30.34
N SER A 485 22.16 -15.80 30.94
CA SER A 485 23.38 -16.29 31.60
C SER A 485 23.32 -17.80 31.84
N TYR A 486 24.41 -18.35 32.38
CA TYR A 486 24.55 -19.74 32.82
C TYR A 486 24.86 -19.79 34.31
N GLN A 487 24.23 -20.72 35.02
CA GLN A 487 24.45 -21.00 36.45
C GLN A 487 25.18 -22.33 36.59
N ILE A 488 26.24 -22.35 37.40
CA ILE A 488 27.11 -23.52 37.63
C ILE A 488 27.00 -23.94 39.08
N TYR A 489 26.69 -25.21 39.28
CA TYR A 489 26.52 -25.86 40.57
C TYR A 489 27.63 -26.89 40.80
N CYS A 490 27.96 -27.11 42.08
CA CYS A 490 28.86 -28.15 42.56
C CYS A 490 28.16 -28.86 43.71
N ASN A 491 27.85 -30.16 43.55
CA ASN A 491 27.02 -30.93 44.48
C ASN A 491 25.73 -30.16 44.85
N ASP A 492 24.97 -29.77 43.82
CA ASP A 492 23.77 -28.90 43.85
C ASP A 492 23.88 -27.53 44.53
N THR A 493 25.06 -27.13 45.01
CA THR A 493 25.31 -25.79 45.54
C THR A 493 25.73 -24.84 44.41
N LEU A 494 25.03 -23.70 44.24
CA LEU A 494 25.38 -22.69 43.23
C LEU A 494 26.76 -22.09 43.55
N VAL A 495 27.76 -22.36 42.72
CA VAL A 495 29.14 -21.86 42.89
C VAL A 495 29.48 -20.68 41.99
N LYS A 496 28.77 -20.49 40.86
CA LYS A 496 29.07 -19.41 39.91
C LYS A 496 27.91 -19.09 38.98
N THR A 497 27.82 -17.84 38.54
CA THR A 497 27.02 -17.41 37.37
C THR A 497 27.95 -16.74 36.35
N THR A 498 27.68 -16.90 35.06
CA THR A 498 28.51 -16.36 33.97
C THR A 498 27.68 -16.08 32.72
N ALA A 499 28.10 -15.13 31.87
CA ALA A 499 27.54 -14.95 30.52
C ALA A 499 28.34 -15.70 29.43
N LEU A 500 29.44 -16.38 29.81
CA LEU A 500 30.35 -17.07 28.89
C LEU A 500 30.06 -18.57 28.83
N LEU A 501 30.40 -19.20 27.69
CA LEU A 501 30.31 -20.65 27.43
C LEU A 501 31.39 -21.49 28.15
N GLY A 502 31.68 -21.14 29.41
CA GLY A 502 32.67 -21.83 30.21
C GLY A 502 32.90 -21.17 31.57
N ALA A 503 33.43 -21.96 32.50
CA ALA A 503 33.69 -21.54 33.87
C ALA A 503 34.93 -22.23 34.46
N THR A 504 35.42 -21.68 35.56
CA THR A 504 36.34 -22.38 36.47
C THR A 504 35.68 -22.40 37.84
N VAL A 505 35.55 -23.61 38.39
CA VAL A 505 35.16 -23.91 39.78
C VAL A 505 36.46 -24.13 40.56
N GLY A 506 36.52 -23.68 41.81
CA GLY A 506 37.73 -23.76 42.64
C GLY A 506 37.40 -23.94 44.12
N CYS A 507 38.44 -23.92 44.96
CA CYS A 507 38.35 -24.24 46.39
C CYS A 507 37.86 -25.68 46.65
N LEU A 508 38.15 -26.59 45.71
CA LEU A 508 37.90 -28.02 45.84
C LEU A 508 39.01 -28.69 46.65
N SER A 509 38.70 -29.82 47.30
CA SER A 509 39.68 -30.69 47.96
C SER A 509 40.38 -31.63 46.95
N PRO A 510 41.66 -32.00 47.17
CA PRO A 510 42.36 -33.03 46.38
C PRO A 510 41.69 -34.39 46.46
N GLY A 511 41.92 -35.26 45.46
CA GLY A 511 41.46 -36.66 45.47
C GLY A 511 39.96 -36.86 45.74
N THR A 512 39.13 -35.90 45.36
CA THR A 512 37.71 -35.83 45.73
C THR A 512 36.85 -35.76 44.48
N SER A 513 35.74 -36.51 44.48
CA SER A 513 34.78 -36.53 43.38
C SER A 513 33.67 -35.50 43.61
N TYR A 514 33.34 -34.75 42.56
CA TYR A 514 32.31 -33.72 42.56
C TYR A 514 31.37 -33.93 41.37
N GLN A 515 30.08 -33.73 41.60
CA GLN A 515 29.10 -33.58 40.55
C GLN A 515 29.00 -32.09 40.19
N LEU A 516 29.42 -31.73 38.98
CA LEU A 516 29.31 -30.38 38.46
C LEU A 516 28.14 -30.32 37.47
N SER A 517 27.30 -29.31 37.58
CA SER A 517 26.16 -29.16 36.68
C SER A 517 25.93 -27.71 36.26
N VAL A 518 25.36 -27.52 35.08
CA VAL A 518 25.17 -26.22 34.45
C VAL A 518 23.76 -26.11 33.90
N SER A 519 23.04 -25.06 34.28
CA SER A 519 21.77 -24.64 33.68
C SER A 519 21.93 -23.32 32.94
N SER A 520 20.96 -23.04 32.06
CA SER A 520 20.82 -21.78 31.37
C SER A 520 19.65 -20.99 31.96
N LEU A 521 19.82 -19.68 32.11
CA LEU A 521 18.88 -18.78 32.75
C LEU A 521 18.28 -17.84 31.70
N GLY A 522 16.95 -17.81 31.56
CA GLY A 522 16.27 -17.02 30.54
C GLY A 522 15.73 -15.66 31.00
N PRO A 523 14.87 -15.03 30.17
CA PRO A 523 14.01 -13.93 30.60
C PRO A 523 13.15 -14.34 31.80
N GLY A 524 12.96 -13.42 32.76
CA GLY A 524 12.24 -13.70 34.01
C GLY A 524 12.98 -14.64 34.97
N ASP A 525 14.28 -14.86 34.78
CA ASP A 525 15.14 -15.71 35.61
C ASP A 525 14.64 -17.16 35.77
N THR A 526 14.05 -17.68 34.68
CA THR A 526 13.65 -19.09 34.55
C THR A 526 14.88 -19.99 34.30
N GLU A 527 15.10 -20.97 35.18
CA GLU A 527 16.18 -21.97 35.07
C GLU A 527 15.79 -23.11 34.11
N SER A 528 16.68 -23.50 33.20
CA SER A 528 16.54 -24.70 32.38
C SER A 528 16.86 -25.98 33.17
N PRO A 529 16.53 -27.19 32.66
CA PRO A 529 17.13 -28.42 33.18
C PRO A 529 18.66 -28.32 33.17
N ARG A 530 19.32 -28.95 34.15
CA ARG A 530 20.78 -28.94 34.30
C ARG A 530 21.42 -30.01 33.41
N ALA A 531 22.45 -29.62 32.66
CA ALA A 531 23.44 -30.57 32.15
C ALA A 531 24.36 -30.98 33.30
N VAL A 532 24.74 -32.25 33.41
CA VAL A 532 25.50 -32.80 34.56
C VAL A 532 26.75 -33.51 34.07
N THR A 533 27.86 -33.37 34.79
CA THR A 533 29.11 -34.11 34.58
C THR A 533 29.76 -34.43 35.93
N GLU A 534 30.43 -35.57 36.03
CA GLU A 534 31.16 -35.96 37.25
C GLU A 534 32.67 -35.85 37.02
N VAL A 535 33.38 -35.33 38.01
CA VAL A 535 34.81 -35.05 37.92
C VAL A 535 35.50 -35.37 39.24
N ARG A 536 36.70 -35.97 39.15
CA ARG A 536 37.60 -36.13 40.30
C ARG A 536 38.72 -35.08 40.21
N THR A 537 39.04 -34.44 41.34
CA THR A 537 40.24 -33.60 41.47
C THR A 537 41.51 -34.46 41.48
N ALA A 538 42.63 -33.88 41.09
CA ALA A 538 43.92 -34.57 41.15
C ALA A 538 44.36 -34.84 42.60
N GLU A 539 45.29 -35.78 42.79
CA GLU A 539 45.94 -36.02 44.07
C GLU A 539 47.06 -34.98 44.32
N ASP A 540 47.35 -34.67 45.59
CA ASP A 540 48.18 -33.51 45.96
C ASP A 540 49.70 -33.73 45.81
N GLN A 541 50.15 -34.95 45.54
CA GLN A 541 51.58 -35.34 45.64
C GLN A 541 52.39 -35.25 44.34
N ASP A 542 51.77 -35.28 43.15
CA ASP A 542 52.48 -35.35 41.85
C ASP A 542 53.35 -34.11 41.54
N HIS A 543 53.14 -33.03 42.29
CA HIS A 543 53.64 -31.69 42.01
C HIS A 543 54.80 -31.25 42.91
N ALA A 544 55.16 -32.03 43.94
CA ALA A 544 56.20 -31.73 44.92
C ALA A 544 57.61 -32.23 44.51
N PRO A 545 58.72 -31.66 45.05
CA PRO A 545 60.06 -32.23 44.89
C PRO A 545 60.14 -33.66 45.41
N SER A 546 60.54 -34.59 44.53
CA SER A 546 60.66 -36.02 44.84
C SER A 546 61.99 -36.35 45.55
N ALA A 547 62.11 -37.57 46.09
CA ALA A 547 63.39 -38.18 46.51
C ALA A 547 64.31 -37.29 47.38
N VAL A 548 63.74 -36.55 48.34
CA VAL A 548 64.53 -35.76 49.30
C VAL A 548 65.35 -36.69 50.19
N THR A 549 66.67 -36.54 50.15
CA THR A 549 67.62 -37.35 50.92
C THR A 549 68.55 -36.44 51.72
N VAL A 550 68.83 -36.83 52.96
CA VAL A 550 69.70 -36.08 53.88
C VAL A 550 70.77 -37.02 54.43
N VAL A 551 72.03 -36.70 54.18
CA VAL A 551 73.22 -37.43 54.61
C VAL A 551 73.98 -36.60 55.64
N VAL A 552 74.40 -37.23 56.73
CA VAL A 552 75.21 -36.56 57.76
C VAL A 552 76.67 -36.62 57.36
N LEU A 553 77.29 -35.46 57.09
CA LEU A 553 78.72 -35.39 56.75
C LEU A 553 79.60 -35.27 58.00
N GLY A 554 79.06 -34.67 59.08
CA GLY A 554 79.78 -34.58 60.34
C GLY A 554 78.99 -33.94 61.47
N ARG A 555 79.72 -33.42 62.47
CA ARG A 555 79.14 -32.75 63.65
C ARG A 555 78.42 -31.43 63.33
N HIS A 556 78.80 -30.73 62.26
CA HIS A 556 78.24 -29.42 61.91
C HIS A 556 77.67 -29.35 60.48
N GLU A 557 77.55 -30.48 59.78
CA GLU A 557 77.32 -30.49 58.32
C GLU A 557 76.37 -31.61 57.86
N LEU A 558 75.43 -31.25 56.97
CA LEU A 558 74.51 -32.16 56.28
C LEU A 558 74.56 -31.91 54.77
N GLN A 559 74.58 -32.98 53.97
CA GLN A 559 74.28 -32.92 52.53
C GLN A 559 72.79 -33.19 52.33
N ILE A 560 72.09 -32.30 51.61
CA ILE A 560 70.70 -32.48 51.21
C ILE A 560 70.65 -32.60 49.69
N ASN A 561 69.96 -33.61 49.15
CA ASN A 561 69.70 -33.76 47.71
C ASN A 561 68.21 -33.98 47.45
N TRP A 562 67.71 -33.56 46.29
CA TRP A 562 66.30 -33.76 45.90
C TRP A 562 66.09 -33.97 44.40
N GLY A 563 65.06 -34.74 44.06
CA GLY A 563 64.56 -34.89 42.71
C GLY A 563 63.71 -33.70 42.24
N ALA A 564 63.39 -33.69 40.95
CA ALA A 564 62.40 -32.77 40.40
C ALA A 564 60.98 -33.29 40.69
N PRO A 565 59.94 -32.44 40.63
CA PRO A 565 58.55 -32.90 40.58
C PRO A 565 58.29 -33.79 39.37
N VAL A 566 57.44 -34.80 39.54
CA VAL A 566 57.07 -35.73 38.45
C VAL A 566 56.22 -35.01 37.41
N ALA A 567 55.28 -34.18 37.85
CA ALA A 567 54.51 -33.27 37.02
C ALA A 567 54.53 -31.85 37.62
N PRO A 568 55.47 -30.95 37.24
CA PRO A 568 55.49 -29.59 37.78
C PRO A 568 54.25 -28.79 37.35
N LEU A 569 53.66 -28.02 38.28
CA LEU A 569 52.49 -27.16 38.02
C LEU A 569 52.86 -25.96 37.12
N GLY A 570 52.99 -26.20 35.81
CA GLY A 570 53.47 -25.20 34.85
C GLY A 570 55.00 -25.07 34.86
N ARG A 571 55.51 -23.88 34.53
CA ARG A 571 56.96 -23.67 34.42
C ARG A 571 57.59 -23.60 35.82
N LEU A 572 58.46 -24.55 36.15
CA LEU A 572 59.31 -24.49 37.34
C LEU A 572 60.30 -23.32 37.23
N PHE A 573 60.49 -22.57 38.33
CA PHE A 573 61.44 -21.45 38.38
C PHE A 573 62.64 -21.71 39.29
N LYS A 574 62.42 -22.28 40.49
CA LYS A 574 63.47 -22.54 41.49
C LYS A 574 62.95 -23.47 42.60
N TYR A 575 63.87 -23.98 43.41
CA TYR A 575 63.63 -24.67 44.67
C TYR A 575 63.97 -23.76 45.85
N GLU A 576 63.26 -23.96 46.96
CA GLU A 576 63.46 -23.28 48.24
C GLU A 576 63.59 -24.37 49.32
N LEU A 577 64.78 -24.53 49.90
CA LEU A 577 65.07 -25.51 50.95
C LEU A 577 65.07 -24.83 52.31
N SER A 578 64.30 -25.40 53.24
CA SER A 578 64.25 -24.99 54.64
C SER A 578 64.75 -26.08 55.59
N LEU A 579 65.42 -25.66 56.66
CA LEU A 579 65.83 -26.49 57.79
C LEU A 579 65.18 -25.96 59.06
N ASN A 580 64.36 -26.79 59.73
CA ASN A 580 63.55 -26.40 60.91
C ASN A 580 62.71 -25.12 60.67
N GLY A 581 62.18 -24.96 59.45
CA GLY A 581 61.38 -23.79 59.04
C GLY A 581 62.18 -22.60 58.50
N CYS A 582 63.48 -22.50 58.80
CA CYS A 582 64.33 -21.44 58.26
C CYS A 582 64.81 -21.78 56.85
N VAL A 583 64.56 -20.90 55.86
CA VAL A 583 65.09 -21.06 54.50
C VAL A 583 66.61 -20.91 54.50
N VAL A 584 67.33 -21.91 54.00
CA VAL A 584 68.81 -21.93 53.92
C VAL A 584 69.34 -21.91 52.49
N TYR A 585 68.51 -22.25 51.49
CA TYR A 585 68.88 -22.21 50.08
C TYR A 585 67.67 -21.84 49.21
N LEU A 586 67.92 -21.06 48.16
CA LEU A 586 66.93 -20.63 47.17
C LEU A 586 67.58 -20.54 45.79
N GLY A 587 67.36 -21.53 44.92
CA GLY A 587 68.08 -21.66 43.65
C GLY A 587 67.58 -22.79 42.76
N THR A 588 68.24 -23.02 41.62
CA THR A 588 67.81 -24.01 40.61
C THR A 588 68.47 -25.38 40.74
N GLU A 589 69.42 -25.54 41.65
CA GLU A 589 70.16 -26.79 41.83
C GLU A 589 69.33 -27.80 42.65
N ARG A 590 69.87 -29.02 42.77
CA ARG A 590 69.21 -30.19 43.37
C ARG A 590 70.02 -30.82 44.50
N SER A 591 71.02 -30.09 44.99
CA SER A 591 71.89 -30.48 46.09
C SER A 591 72.29 -29.22 46.87
N TYR A 592 72.45 -29.32 48.18
CA TYR A 592 72.95 -28.25 49.04
C TYR A 592 73.67 -28.82 50.25
N THR A 593 74.83 -28.25 50.59
CA THR A 593 75.59 -28.58 51.80
C THR A 593 75.29 -27.54 52.88
N ALA A 594 74.58 -27.95 53.92
CA ALA A 594 74.26 -27.08 55.05
C ALA A 594 75.36 -27.20 56.13
N CYS A 595 76.21 -26.18 56.22
CA CYS A 595 77.32 -26.09 57.17
C CYS A 595 77.00 -25.22 58.40
N ARG A 596 77.88 -25.25 59.41
CA ARG A 596 77.75 -24.49 60.69
C ARG A 596 76.51 -24.86 61.52
N LEU A 597 76.01 -26.07 61.36
CA LEU A 597 74.95 -26.63 62.19
C LEU A 597 75.46 -27.00 63.59
N SER A 598 74.57 -27.06 64.58
CA SER A 598 74.91 -27.48 65.94
C SER A 598 75.14 -29.00 65.99
N ALA A 599 76.09 -29.46 66.81
CA ALA A 599 76.33 -30.89 67.04
C ALA A 599 75.17 -31.56 67.80
N ASN A 600 75.01 -32.88 67.62
CA ASN A 600 73.97 -33.70 68.26
C ASN A 600 72.55 -33.08 68.20
N THR A 601 72.21 -32.40 67.09
CA THR A 601 70.98 -31.60 66.92
C THR A 601 70.18 -32.11 65.73
N ALA A 602 68.84 -32.12 65.87
CA ALA A 602 67.95 -32.60 64.82
C ALA A 602 67.52 -31.46 63.88
N TYR A 603 67.63 -31.71 62.58
CA TYR A 603 67.24 -30.78 61.51
C TYR A 603 66.24 -31.47 60.58
N THR A 604 65.07 -30.83 60.44
CA THR A 604 63.96 -31.22 59.57
C THR A 604 64.07 -30.47 58.25
N CYS A 605 64.30 -31.19 57.17
CA CYS A 605 64.43 -30.67 55.81
C CYS A 605 63.07 -30.69 55.09
N VAL A 606 62.67 -29.55 54.52
CA VAL A 606 61.55 -29.45 53.56
C VAL A 606 62.01 -28.67 52.33
N VAL A 607 61.79 -29.24 51.15
CA VAL A 607 62.09 -28.59 49.85
C VAL A 607 60.78 -28.18 49.18
N THR A 608 60.69 -26.92 48.77
CA THR A 608 59.53 -26.36 48.05
C THR A 608 59.89 -26.11 46.58
N ALA A 609 59.13 -26.65 45.64
CA ALA A 609 59.18 -26.25 44.24
C ALA A 609 58.35 -24.97 44.04
N ILE A 610 58.92 -23.95 43.40
CA ILE A 610 58.23 -22.71 43.04
C ILE A 610 58.00 -22.68 41.53
N THR A 611 56.74 -22.64 41.10
CA THR A 611 56.33 -22.69 39.68
C THR A 611 55.49 -21.49 39.26
N SER A 612 55.21 -21.37 37.96
CA SER A 612 54.30 -20.37 37.39
C SER A 612 52.82 -20.56 37.74
N ARG A 613 52.45 -21.55 38.58
CA ARG A 613 51.07 -21.79 39.02
C ARG A 613 50.93 -22.12 40.52
N GLY A 614 52.01 -22.10 41.30
CA GLY A 614 51.94 -22.34 42.75
C GLY A 614 53.28 -22.62 43.44
N ARG A 615 53.20 -23.08 44.68
CA ARG A 615 54.31 -23.66 45.47
C ARG A 615 53.89 -25.05 45.92
N CYS A 616 54.79 -26.04 45.84
CA CYS A 616 54.52 -27.43 46.26
C CYS A 616 55.65 -27.94 47.16
N GLN A 617 55.32 -28.48 48.34
CA GLN A 617 56.31 -28.88 49.35
C GLN A 617 56.54 -30.40 49.36
N SER A 618 57.79 -30.81 49.54
CA SER A 618 58.13 -32.22 49.78
C SER A 618 57.65 -32.68 51.15
N SER A 619 57.52 -34.00 51.34
CA SER A 619 57.47 -34.59 52.68
C SER A 619 58.69 -34.13 53.52
N PRO A 620 58.53 -33.85 54.82
CA PRO A 620 59.65 -33.48 55.69
C PRO A 620 60.58 -34.65 55.97
N VAL A 621 61.89 -34.40 55.96
CA VAL A 621 62.94 -35.42 56.22
C VAL A 621 63.84 -34.96 57.36
N THR A 622 63.79 -35.65 58.50
CA THR A 622 64.56 -35.27 59.71
C THR A 622 65.81 -36.13 59.87
N LYS A 623 66.97 -35.50 60.08
CA LYS A 623 68.23 -36.15 60.45
C LYS A 623 68.91 -35.43 61.61
N LYS A 624 69.83 -36.12 62.29
CA LYS A 624 70.58 -35.61 63.44
C LYS A 624 72.06 -35.49 63.11
N THR A 625 72.68 -34.35 63.40
CA THR A 625 74.13 -34.16 63.27
C THR A 625 74.90 -35.07 64.24
N ALA A 626 76.17 -35.35 63.92
CA ALA A 626 77.01 -36.21 64.76
C ALA A 626 77.26 -35.61 66.15
N ARG A 627 77.62 -36.47 67.12
CA ARG A 627 78.00 -36.05 68.47
C ARG A 627 79.41 -35.47 68.52
N ASP A 628 79.74 -34.88 69.66
CA ASP A 628 81.05 -34.33 69.98
C ASP A 628 81.66 -35.17 71.11
N GLU A 629 82.59 -36.06 70.77
CA GLU A 629 83.24 -36.98 71.71
C GLU A 629 84.75 -36.98 71.45
N PHE A 630 85.53 -36.59 72.46
CA PHE A 630 86.99 -36.55 72.45
C PHE A 630 87.51 -37.45 73.59
N LEU A 631 88.29 -38.47 73.25
CA LEU A 631 89.06 -39.27 74.22
C LEU A 631 90.46 -39.58 73.65
N HIS A 632 91.48 -39.50 74.50
CA HIS A 632 92.86 -39.82 74.14
C HIS A 632 93.33 -41.08 74.88
N SER A 633 93.72 -42.10 74.09
CA SER A 633 94.88 -42.99 74.30
C SER A 633 95.17 -43.59 75.70
N HIS A 634 95.11 -44.92 75.82
CA HIS A 634 96.33 -45.75 75.75
C HIS A 634 96.08 -47.27 75.59
N ARG A 635 97.18 -48.05 75.51
CA ARG A 635 97.26 -49.46 75.08
C ARG A 635 97.06 -50.46 76.24
N TYR A 636 96.64 -51.71 75.95
CA TYR A 636 97.51 -52.92 76.02
C TYR A 636 96.78 -54.19 75.50
N LEU A 637 97.31 -55.39 75.77
CA LEU A 637 97.09 -56.66 75.02
C LEU A 637 96.06 -57.63 75.65
N HIS A 638 95.81 -58.75 74.93
CA HIS A 638 95.15 -60.02 75.34
C HIS A 638 93.61 -60.05 75.48
N SER A 639 92.90 -61.20 75.35
CA SER A 639 92.99 -62.39 74.45
C SER A 639 91.83 -63.39 74.75
N HIS A 640 91.51 -64.32 73.81
CA HIS A 640 90.60 -65.49 73.96
C HIS A 640 89.08 -65.16 74.06
N SER A 641 88.15 -65.71 73.26
CA SER A 641 87.64 -67.11 73.05
C SER A 641 86.78 -67.63 74.21
N HIS A 642 85.69 -68.42 74.07
CA HIS A 642 85.11 -69.31 73.02
C HIS A 642 83.60 -68.98 72.80
N GLN A 643 82.85 -69.29 71.72
CA GLN A 643 82.77 -70.41 70.74
C GLN A 643 81.79 -71.55 71.14
N SER A 644 80.57 -71.55 70.57
CA SER A 644 79.69 -72.70 70.17
C SER A 644 78.31 -72.13 69.75
N ALA A 645 77.67 -72.44 68.60
CA ALA A 645 77.32 -73.70 67.92
C ALA A 645 76.01 -74.34 68.49
N SER A 646 75.06 -74.88 67.70
CA SER A 646 75.09 -75.28 66.27
C SER A 646 73.72 -75.48 65.60
N LYS A 647 73.64 -75.31 64.25
CA LYS A 647 72.87 -76.14 63.25
C LYS A 647 71.32 -76.21 63.36
N HIS A 648 70.48 -76.48 62.34
CA HIS A 648 70.57 -76.80 60.89
C HIS A 648 69.18 -76.49 60.23
N SER A 649 68.83 -76.62 58.93
CA SER A 649 69.50 -77.04 57.68
C SER A 649 68.96 -76.28 56.43
N THR A 650 68.27 -76.96 55.47
CA THR A 650 67.89 -76.60 54.07
C THR A 650 66.81 -77.63 53.56
N PRO A 651 66.33 -77.75 52.28
CA PRO A 651 66.65 -77.07 50.99
C PRO A 651 65.46 -76.76 50.02
N SER A 652 65.79 -76.42 48.75
CA SER A 652 64.95 -76.45 47.51
C SER A 652 63.83 -75.40 47.31
N SER A 653 63.43 -74.99 46.08
CA SER A 653 64.03 -75.13 44.73
C SER A 653 63.34 -74.22 43.69
N SER A 654 64.05 -73.86 42.60
CA SER A 654 63.74 -73.78 41.14
C SER A 654 62.25 -73.74 40.62
N ILE A 655 61.88 -73.31 39.40
CA ILE A 655 62.60 -73.20 38.11
C ILE A 655 61.83 -72.40 36.98
N GLN A 656 62.55 -72.00 35.92
CA GLN A 656 62.17 -71.80 34.48
C GLN A 656 61.28 -70.67 33.90
N VAL A 657 61.61 -70.43 32.61
CA VAL A 657 61.07 -69.53 31.57
C VAL A 657 60.29 -70.33 30.53
N ILE A 658 59.31 -69.73 29.84
CA ILE A 658 58.82 -70.17 28.51
C ILE A 658 58.66 -68.94 27.59
N SER A 659 58.78 -69.14 26.26
CA SER A 659 58.75 -68.11 25.22
C SER A 659 58.20 -68.62 23.89
N GLU A 660 57.34 -67.86 23.20
CA GLU A 660 57.01 -67.94 21.75
C GLU A 660 56.31 -66.61 21.35
N VAL A 661 56.50 -65.90 20.22
CA VAL A 661 57.17 -66.05 18.90
C VAL A 661 56.28 -66.46 17.72
N LYS A 662 55.82 -65.45 16.93
CA LYS A 662 55.87 -65.44 15.45
C LYS A 662 55.48 -64.08 14.81
N LYS A 663 56.45 -63.52 14.07
CA LYS A 663 56.41 -63.07 12.65
C LYS A 663 55.50 -61.88 12.24
N ASN A 664 56.03 -60.81 11.61
CA ASN A 664 56.72 -60.66 10.30
C ASN A 664 55.72 -60.71 9.11
N ASP A 665 55.80 -59.87 8.07
CA ASP A 665 56.89 -58.99 7.54
C ASP A 665 56.36 -57.57 7.17
N THR A 666 57.11 -56.47 7.30
CA THR A 666 58.20 -55.91 6.42
C THR A 666 57.65 -55.44 5.06
N VAL A 667 57.81 -54.17 4.64
CA VAL A 667 59.01 -53.57 3.98
C VAL A 667 59.09 -52.03 4.14
N SER A 668 60.31 -51.49 4.19
CA SER A 668 60.74 -50.07 4.33
C SER A 668 61.09 -49.44 2.95
N PRO A 669 61.87 -48.34 2.79
CA PRO A 669 62.31 -47.23 3.66
C PRO A 669 61.92 -45.84 3.01
N ALA A 670 62.51 -44.64 3.20
CA ALA A 670 63.74 -44.16 3.85
C ALA A 670 63.72 -42.63 4.15
N THR A 671 64.52 -42.18 5.14
CA THR A 671 65.34 -40.92 5.19
C THR A 671 64.76 -39.51 4.86
N LEU A 672 65.20 -38.38 5.46
CA LEU A 672 65.93 -38.06 6.71
C LEU A 672 65.98 -36.52 6.90
N ASN A 673 66.25 -36.02 8.12
CA ASN A 673 66.75 -34.67 8.46
C ASN A 673 65.87 -33.41 8.21
N SER A 674 66.12 -32.23 8.82
CA SER A 674 66.55 -31.92 10.21
C SER A 674 66.49 -30.40 10.55
N LYS A 675 66.10 -30.06 11.79
CA LYS A 675 66.55 -28.91 12.63
C LYS A 675 66.23 -27.43 12.27
N VAL A 676 65.53 -26.77 13.23
CA VAL A 676 65.87 -25.49 13.93
C VAL A 676 65.70 -24.12 13.20
N HIS A 677 64.65 -23.37 13.59
CA HIS A 677 64.61 -22.01 14.23
C HIS A 677 65.58 -20.84 13.84
N PRO A 678 65.31 -19.55 14.22
CA PRO A 678 64.07 -18.85 14.68
C PRO A 678 63.92 -17.39 14.13
N THR A 679 63.25 -16.50 14.89
CA THR A 679 63.44 -15.00 15.06
C THR A 679 62.28 -14.07 14.62
N MET A 680 62.28 -12.81 15.11
CA MET A 680 61.10 -11.98 15.45
C MET A 680 61.09 -10.54 14.88
N ILE A 681 59.92 -10.03 14.42
CA ILE A 681 59.46 -8.59 14.27
C ILE A 681 60.43 -7.54 13.62
N PRO A 682 60.12 -6.20 13.52
CA PRO A 682 58.85 -5.43 13.49
C PRO A 682 58.71 -4.39 12.33
N HIS A 683 57.57 -3.66 12.30
CA HIS A 683 57.32 -2.40 11.56
C HIS A 683 57.27 -2.49 10.02
N ARG A 684 56.84 -1.47 9.23
CA ARG A 684 56.46 -0.06 9.49
C ARG A 684 55.37 0.40 8.50
N ALA A 685 54.62 1.45 8.81
CA ALA A 685 53.71 2.11 7.87
C ALA A 685 54.42 3.18 7.03
N LEU A 686 53.90 3.48 5.83
CA LEU A 686 54.21 4.69 5.05
C LEU A 686 53.11 4.98 4.01
N ASP A 687 52.68 6.25 3.92
CA ASP A 687 51.77 6.77 2.90
C ASP A 687 52.41 6.85 1.50
N LEU A 688 51.59 7.05 0.46
CA LEU A 688 51.69 8.23 -0.43
C LEU A 688 50.53 8.29 -1.45
N ARG A 689 49.70 9.36 -1.35
CA ARG A 689 49.25 10.32 -2.42
C ARG A 689 48.66 9.77 -3.77
N LYS A 690 47.74 10.45 -4.46
CA LYS A 690 47.41 11.90 -4.52
C LYS A 690 46.10 12.17 -5.30
N ASP A 691 45.49 13.35 -5.04
CA ASP A 691 44.71 14.21 -5.98
C ASP A 691 43.44 13.66 -6.71
N ARG A 692 42.36 14.44 -6.99
CA ARG A 692 42.03 15.86 -6.68
C ARG A 692 40.55 16.23 -6.91
N HIS A 693 40.01 17.13 -6.05
CA HIS A 693 39.05 18.26 -6.32
C HIS A 693 37.68 18.00 -7.01
N ARG A 694 36.60 18.79 -6.81
CA ARG A 694 36.20 19.89 -5.87
C ARG A 694 34.64 19.96 -5.83
N GLN A 695 33.97 20.31 -4.72
CA GLN A 695 33.50 21.66 -4.28
C GLN A 695 32.74 22.46 -5.37
N THR A 696 31.67 23.23 -5.12
CA THR A 696 30.96 23.73 -3.88
C THR A 696 29.51 24.17 -4.28
N SER A 697 28.56 24.66 -3.47
CA SER A 697 28.45 25.09 -2.04
C SER A 697 26.96 25.16 -1.61
N VAL A 698 26.70 25.42 -0.32
CA VAL A 698 25.41 25.86 0.25
C VAL A 698 25.56 27.30 0.82
N PRO A 699 24.52 28.16 0.80
CA PRO A 699 24.47 29.38 1.63
C PRO A 699 23.41 29.30 2.76
N LYS A 700 23.58 30.12 3.81
CA LYS A 700 22.64 30.26 4.95
C LYS A 700 22.44 31.73 5.34
N GLY A 701 21.17 32.14 5.45
CA GLY A 701 20.68 33.14 6.42
C GLY A 701 20.84 34.65 6.13
N ILE A 702 19.82 35.41 6.54
CA ILE A 702 19.86 36.76 7.13
C ILE A 702 18.48 37.04 7.78
N GLN A 703 18.36 38.09 8.61
CA GLN A 703 17.29 38.33 9.60
C GLN A 703 16.14 39.29 9.15
N PRO A 704 15.06 39.48 9.95
CA PRO A 704 13.80 40.11 9.50
C PRO A 704 13.72 41.64 9.72
N SER A 705 12.62 42.24 9.25
CA SER A 705 12.21 43.64 9.50
C SER A 705 10.71 43.73 9.85
N SER A 706 10.22 44.92 10.25
CA SER A 706 8.89 45.11 10.87
C SER A 706 8.24 46.48 10.56
N HIS A 707 7.09 46.77 11.20
CA HIS A 707 6.16 47.91 11.01
C HIS A 707 5.19 47.77 9.81
N THR A 708 3.95 48.29 9.83
CA THR A 708 3.33 49.34 10.68
C THR A 708 2.01 48.88 11.37
N SER A 709 1.32 49.79 12.07
CA SER A 709 0.23 49.47 13.03
C SER A 709 -1.04 50.32 12.85
N LYS A 710 -2.18 49.81 13.38
CA LYS A 710 -3.49 50.45 13.77
C LYS A 710 -4.67 49.58 13.28
N ARG A 711 -5.82 49.47 13.96
CA ARG A 711 -6.30 50.14 15.20
C ARG A 711 -7.29 49.24 15.98
N TYR A 712 -7.40 49.46 17.29
CA TYR A 712 -8.38 48.83 18.19
C TYR A 712 -9.83 49.32 17.97
N ARG A 713 -10.80 48.47 18.33
CA ARG A 713 -12.00 48.85 19.09
C ARG A 713 -12.37 47.75 20.10
N GLN A 714 -12.75 48.13 21.31
CA GLN A 714 -13.32 47.26 22.36
C GLN A 714 -14.83 47.05 22.08
N GLY A 715 -15.47 45.93 22.41
CA GLY A 715 -15.97 45.57 23.76
C GLY A 715 -17.46 45.97 23.89
N PRO A 716 -18.25 45.54 24.90
CA PRO A 716 -18.03 44.58 26.01
C PRO A 716 -18.59 43.17 25.68
N ALA A 717 -18.09 42.04 26.19
CA ALA A 717 -17.96 41.53 27.56
C ALA A 717 -19.25 40.92 28.17
N GLY A 718 -19.20 39.62 28.42
CA GLY A 718 -20.09 38.82 29.27
C GLY A 718 -19.23 37.89 30.13
N VAL A 719 -19.65 37.60 31.36
CA VAL A 719 -18.80 37.04 32.44
C VAL A 719 -19.41 35.74 33.01
N PHE A 720 -18.63 35.02 33.82
CA PHE A 720 -18.91 33.75 34.52
C PHE A 720 -18.70 32.48 33.65
N SER A 721 -18.09 31.40 34.17
CA SER A 721 -17.37 31.22 35.45
C SER A 721 -16.40 30.03 35.36
N VAL A 722 -15.35 30.03 36.20
CA VAL A 722 -14.33 28.96 36.25
C VAL A 722 -14.69 27.90 37.30
N SER A 723 -14.56 26.63 36.94
CA SER A 723 -14.40 25.51 37.88
C SER A 723 -13.53 24.43 37.24
N SER A 724 -12.46 24.01 37.91
CA SER A 724 -11.45 23.06 37.38
C SER A 724 -11.47 21.75 38.15
N THR A 725 -11.61 20.61 37.46
CA THR A 725 -11.10 19.28 37.89
C THR A 725 -11.11 18.30 36.72
N ASP A 726 -9.92 17.75 36.43
CA ASP A 726 -9.58 16.34 36.20
C ASP A 726 -10.21 15.43 35.11
N CYS A 727 -9.38 14.44 34.75
CA CYS A 727 -9.68 13.13 34.16
C CYS A 727 -10.26 13.05 32.73
N LEU A 728 -9.34 12.79 31.79
CA LEU A 728 -9.59 12.03 30.56
C LEU A 728 -10.47 10.80 30.82
N THR A 729 -11.64 10.75 30.20
CA THR A 729 -12.43 9.52 30.02
C THR A 729 -13.09 9.52 28.65
N VAL A 730 -13.02 8.37 27.96
CA VAL A 730 -13.68 8.15 26.66
C VAL A 730 -15.00 7.42 26.93
N PRO A 731 -16.16 7.95 26.51
CA PRO A 731 -17.43 7.22 26.55
C PRO A 731 -17.54 6.28 25.34
N ASN A 732 -18.24 5.15 25.54
CA ASN A 732 -18.38 4.10 24.53
C ASN A 732 -19.29 4.51 23.36
N GLN A 733 -19.10 3.81 22.24
CA GLN A 733 -19.97 3.84 21.07
C GLN A 733 -21.00 2.71 21.19
N GLU A 734 -22.28 3.03 21.28
CA GLU A 734 -23.35 2.02 21.39
C GLU A 734 -23.98 1.63 20.05
N HIS A 735 -24.59 0.45 20.05
CA HIS A 735 -25.03 -0.32 18.89
C HIS A 735 -26.09 0.39 18.03
N TYR A 736 -26.02 0.15 16.72
CA TYR A 736 -27.20 0.12 15.84
C TYR A 736 -27.42 -1.32 15.38
N GLU A 737 -28.63 -1.84 15.58
CA GLU A 737 -29.05 -3.19 15.17
C GLU A 737 -30.51 -3.15 14.67
N TYR A 738 -30.90 -4.13 13.86
CA TYR A 738 -32.23 -4.33 13.24
C TYR A 738 -32.67 -3.29 12.17
N MET A 739 -33.47 -3.64 11.14
CA MET A 739 -34.03 -4.95 10.76
C MET A 739 -33.66 -5.35 9.32
N PHE A 740 -33.27 -6.61 9.12
CA PHE A 740 -33.69 -7.38 7.95
C PHE A 740 -35.00 -8.12 8.28
N ARG A 741 -35.97 -8.13 7.36
CA ARG A 741 -37.10 -9.08 7.41
C ARG A 741 -37.15 -9.88 6.11
N SER A 742 -36.87 -11.17 6.23
CA SER A 742 -37.11 -12.15 5.18
C SER A 742 -38.61 -12.43 5.03
N LEU A 743 -39.08 -12.57 3.79
CA LEU A 743 -40.40 -13.12 3.48
C LEU A 743 -40.22 -14.54 2.94
N THR A 744 -40.53 -15.53 3.77
CA THR A 744 -40.58 -16.94 3.37
C THR A 744 -41.82 -17.23 2.53
N ILE A 745 -41.65 -18.02 1.48
CA ILE A 745 -42.76 -18.50 0.64
C ILE A 745 -43.46 -19.64 1.37
N SER A 746 -44.79 -19.55 1.53
CA SER A 746 -45.65 -20.65 1.98
C SER A 746 -46.69 -20.97 0.91
N SER A 747 -46.80 -22.24 0.54
CA SER A 747 -47.72 -22.75 -0.48
C SER A 747 -49.00 -23.37 0.11
N THR A 748 -50.13 -23.19 -0.56
CA THR A 748 -51.29 -24.13 -0.59
C THR A 748 -52.23 -23.78 -1.78
N PRO A 749 -53.11 -24.70 -2.26
CA PRO A 749 -53.75 -24.61 -3.60
C PRO A 749 -55.31 -24.48 -3.61
N GLU A 750 -55.90 -24.64 -4.81
CA GLU A 750 -57.35 -24.76 -5.19
C GLU A 750 -58.16 -23.45 -5.33
N ASP A 751 -59.08 -23.25 -6.31
CA ASP A 751 -59.15 -23.67 -7.76
C ASP A 751 -59.33 -22.33 -8.57
N LEU A 752 -60.44 -21.85 -9.18
CA LEU A 752 -61.55 -22.47 -9.90
C LEU A 752 -61.61 -21.94 -11.36
N ARG A 753 -61.14 -22.77 -12.30
CA ARG A 753 -61.44 -22.84 -13.76
C ARG A 753 -62.26 -21.70 -14.42
N HIS A 754 -61.76 -21.17 -15.54
CA HIS A 754 -62.44 -20.83 -16.83
C HIS A 754 -61.51 -19.86 -17.62
N PHE A 755 -61.18 -19.99 -18.91
CA PHE A 755 -61.63 -20.82 -20.05
C PHE A 755 -60.42 -21.50 -20.77
N LYS A 756 -60.66 -22.48 -21.67
CA LYS A 756 -59.59 -23.12 -22.48
C LYS A 756 -60.07 -23.66 -23.84
N ALA A 757 -59.69 -23.00 -24.95
CA ALA A 757 -59.83 -23.46 -26.35
C ALA A 757 -59.05 -22.52 -27.31
N LYS A 758 -58.49 -22.91 -28.46
CA LYS A 758 -58.22 -24.25 -29.07
C LYS A 758 -57.15 -24.12 -30.19
N ILE A 759 -56.21 -25.08 -30.25
CA ILE A 759 -55.67 -25.76 -31.45
C ILE A 759 -55.02 -24.93 -32.60
N SER A 760 -53.68 -24.95 -32.61
CA SER A 760 -52.74 -25.47 -33.65
C SER A 760 -52.73 -25.00 -35.14
N PRO A 761 -51.61 -25.20 -35.89
CA PRO A 761 -51.30 -24.42 -37.10
C PRO A 761 -51.37 -25.19 -38.44
N ALA A 762 -51.17 -24.47 -39.56
CA ALA A 762 -50.95 -25.03 -40.90
C ALA A 762 -49.86 -24.29 -41.71
N ARG A 763 -49.24 -25.02 -42.65
CA ARG A 763 -48.30 -24.63 -43.72
C ARG A 763 -48.94 -25.05 -45.07
N PRO A 764 -48.29 -24.88 -46.24
CA PRO A 764 -47.55 -23.75 -46.82
C PRO A 764 -48.10 -23.42 -48.24
N GLN A 765 -47.45 -22.53 -49.01
CA GLN A 765 -47.23 -22.78 -50.46
C GLN A 765 -46.11 -21.93 -51.08
N TRP A 766 -45.80 -22.19 -52.35
CA TRP A 766 -44.53 -21.88 -53.02
C TRP A 766 -44.80 -21.62 -54.51
N ASN A 767 -44.31 -20.50 -55.04
CA ASN A 767 -44.02 -20.21 -56.46
C ASN A 767 -43.71 -18.70 -56.63
N SER A 768 -43.07 -18.19 -57.69
CA SER A 768 -41.95 -18.67 -58.53
C SER A 768 -41.77 -17.66 -59.66
N ASP A 769 -40.59 -17.06 -59.84
CA ASP A 769 -40.06 -16.90 -61.21
C ASP A 769 -38.56 -16.57 -61.26
N ARG A 770 -37.99 -16.58 -62.47
CA ARG A 770 -36.55 -16.57 -62.77
C ARG A 770 -36.10 -15.30 -63.50
N LYS A 771 -34.94 -14.76 -63.14
CA LYS A 771 -33.68 -14.90 -63.93
C LYS A 771 -32.52 -14.09 -63.36
N VAL A 772 -31.31 -14.61 -63.58
CA VAL A 772 -30.02 -13.94 -63.38
C VAL A 772 -29.17 -14.22 -64.64
N PRO A 773 -28.51 -13.22 -65.25
CA PRO A 773 -27.41 -13.44 -66.18
C PRO A 773 -26.13 -13.75 -65.40
N ILE A 774 -25.36 -14.72 -65.88
CA ILE A 774 -24.06 -15.10 -65.31
C ILE A 774 -22.96 -14.39 -66.10
N ASP A 775 -21.92 -13.95 -65.42
CA ASP A 775 -20.60 -13.79 -66.04
C ASP A 775 -19.54 -14.63 -65.31
N ARG A 776 -18.50 -15.03 -66.04
CA ARG A 776 -17.43 -15.93 -65.56
C ARG A 776 -16.06 -15.32 -65.85
N GLU A 777 -15.09 -15.47 -64.93
CA GLU A 777 -13.88 -16.27 -65.19
C GLU A 777 -12.85 -16.29 -64.03
N LYS A 778 -11.91 -17.24 -64.12
CA LYS A 778 -10.53 -17.25 -63.56
C LYS A 778 -10.34 -17.34 -62.03
N LEU A 779 -10.25 -18.58 -61.56
CA LEU A 779 -9.26 -19.01 -60.54
C LEU A 779 -7.86 -19.15 -61.20
N PRO A 780 -6.75 -18.95 -60.46
CA PRO A 780 -6.12 -20.02 -59.65
C PRO A 780 -5.78 -19.53 -58.21
N GLY A 781 -5.24 -20.34 -57.28
CA GLY A 781 -4.97 -21.79 -57.28
C GLY A 781 -3.52 -22.15 -56.88
N ILE A 782 -3.33 -22.73 -55.66
CA ILE A 782 -2.06 -23.26 -55.10
C ILE A 782 -1.10 -22.11 -54.66
N SER A 783 -0.37 -22.14 -53.54
CA SER A 783 0.22 -23.23 -52.75
C SER A 783 0.07 -23.11 -51.21
N LYS A 784 0.42 -24.20 -50.51
CA LYS A 784 0.95 -24.19 -49.12
C LYS A 784 2.45 -24.49 -49.17
N GLN A 785 3.25 -23.94 -48.26
CA GLN A 785 4.43 -24.63 -47.75
C GLN A 785 4.89 -24.06 -46.40
N ILE A 786 5.17 -24.99 -45.46
CA ILE A 786 5.95 -24.86 -44.22
C ILE A 786 5.50 -23.73 -43.28
#